data_AF-A0A177WRZ3-F1
#
_entry.id   AF-A0A177WRZ3-F1
#
_cell.length_a   1.000
_cell.length_b   1.000
_cell.length_c   1.000
_cell.angle_alpha   90.00
_cell.angle_beta   90.00
_cell.angle_gamma   90.00
#
_symmetry.space_group_name_H-M   'P 1'
#
loop_
_entity.id
_entity.type
_entity.pdbx_description
1 polymer ?
#
loop_
_entity_poly.entity_id
_entity_poly.type
_entity_poly.pdbx_seq_one_letter_code
_entity_poly.pdbx_strand_id
1 'polypeptide(L)'
;MREVRILLVGDDGVGKSTLITSLIKETFVANIHHVVGEVTIPPEWTRENVTTKIVDSSSRSENKDQLETEIRKADVICIVYGIDRPESFERISLYWLPYIRNLGRNIPVVLVGNKIDVRGREITNDSLEEQIMPVMNEFKEVETCVECSAKQPLNVSEVFYFAQKAVLYPTAPLYDSREHILKPACVDALRRIFKLCDTNKNGYLDDDEINEFQNKCFGAPLQKQELESVKAVVTESEPEGVTEHGLSEIDSGFLFLHTLFIQRGRLETTWTVLRKFGYGDDLTLREDFLFPNHAKDVFLVSTNDSIANACRFEVPLDCSVELSSDGYQFLTDLFKSYDHDLDSALKNAELEDLFSTAPANPWEGTGFPETTVTNESGAVTLQGFLAQWSMTTLLDHKLTLSYLAYLGYPQDNTTTALKITNPRKQDRKRGKVQRDVFLCYILGATGSGKTSLMREFSKKEFNDVYTPTTRGYSVVNSVEIGGAEKYIVMQEFGHAYEAEILQNKKKLDACDLLCLVYDSGDSNSFSYIANLRKKYSIDHLPMIVVATKSDLDLVPQRITPQPDEYCRTLHLAVPVSISIKEKMTADLFTMLAAVAIDPIVAIPGSHKRSEGIRTSTILATTAITVAVVAIGFGIWYRMAGRPAILLPPHTNA
;
A
#
# COMPACT_ATOMS: atom_id res chain seq x y z
N MET A 1 17.19 -0.46 -18.46
CA MET A 1 18.51 -0.39 -17.78
C MET A 1 18.87 1.07 -17.60
N ARG A 2 19.45 1.44 -16.45
CA ARG A 2 19.87 2.81 -16.14
C ARG A 2 21.17 3.11 -16.92
N GLU A 3 21.20 4.25 -17.61
CA GLU A 3 22.36 4.76 -18.35
C GLU A 3 22.96 5.93 -17.55
N VAL A 4 24.29 6.04 -17.52
CA VAL A 4 25.00 7.14 -16.85
C VAL A 4 25.92 7.85 -17.85
N ARG A 5 25.71 9.15 -18.06
CA ARG A 5 26.54 10.01 -18.92
C ARG A 5 27.52 10.83 -18.09
N ILE A 6 28.80 10.48 -18.17
CA ILE A 6 29.94 11.15 -17.53
C ILE A 6 30.55 12.14 -18.52
N LEU A 7 30.59 13.41 -18.16
CA LEU A 7 31.26 14.46 -18.95
C LEU A 7 32.57 14.88 -18.30
N LEU A 8 33.68 14.84 -19.05
CA LEU A 8 34.96 15.40 -18.59
C LEU A 8 35.06 16.86 -19.04
N VAL A 9 35.25 17.78 -18.10
CA VAL A 9 35.53 19.21 -18.34
C VAL A 9 36.81 19.62 -17.65
N GLY A 10 37.34 20.80 -17.97
CA GLY A 10 38.60 21.28 -17.42
C GLY A 10 39.47 21.95 -18.47
N ASP A 11 40.55 22.57 -18.02
CA ASP A 11 41.40 23.41 -18.86
C ASP A 11 42.14 22.64 -19.96
N ASP A 12 42.66 23.36 -20.95
CA ASP A 12 43.41 22.72 -22.03
C ASP A 12 44.70 22.09 -21.48
N GLY A 13 45.05 20.89 -21.94
CA GLY A 13 46.27 20.17 -21.49
C GLY A 13 46.23 19.54 -20.09
N VAL A 14 45.08 19.49 -19.40
CA VAL A 14 44.94 18.79 -18.09
C VAL A 14 44.90 17.26 -18.25
N GLY A 15 44.68 16.75 -19.46
CA GLY A 15 44.72 15.32 -19.79
C GLY A 15 43.36 14.60 -19.84
N LYS A 16 42.26 15.31 -20.13
CA LYS A 16 40.91 14.74 -20.31
C LYS A 16 40.87 13.57 -21.31
N SER A 17 41.31 13.83 -22.54
CA SER A 17 41.41 12.84 -23.62
C SER A 17 42.32 11.66 -23.28
N THR A 18 43.41 11.93 -22.54
CA THR A 18 44.38 10.91 -22.12
C THR A 18 43.78 10.01 -21.05
N LEU A 19 43.02 10.55 -20.09
CA LEU A 19 42.31 9.74 -19.09
C LEU A 19 41.34 8.76 -19.75
N ILE A 20 40.53 9.23 -20.70
CA ILE A 20 39.58 8.39 -21.43
C ILE A 20 40.31 7.29 -22.22
N THR A 21 41.37 7.67 -22.94
CA THR A 21 42.15 6.70 -23.74
C THR A 21 42.86 5.68 -22.84
N SER A 22 43.37 6.12 -21.69
CA SER A 22 44.04 5.25 -20.71
C SER A 22 43.07 4.25 -20.07
N LEU A 23 41.81 4.64 -19.85
CA LEU A 23 40.77 3.71 -19.38
C LEU A 23 40.52 2.59 -20.38
N ILE A 24 40.41 2.93 -21.67
CA ILE A 24 40.05 1.95 -22.72
C ILE A 24 41.22 1.04 -23.10
N LYS A 25 42.42 1.61 -23.21
CA LYS A 25 43.60 0.89 -23.71
C LYS A 25 44.48 0.32 -22.61
N GLU A 26 44.16 0.60 -21.35
CA GLU A 26 44.95 0.24 -20.16
C GLU A 26 46.43 0.66 -20.25
N THR A 27 46.75 1.63 -21.12
CA THR A 27 48.10 2.03 -21.47
C THR A 27 48.13 3.51 -21.87
N PHE A 28 49.25 4.18 -21.57
CA PHE A 28 49.44 5.57 -21.95
C PHE A 28 49.72 5.71 -23.45
N VAL A 29 49.00 6.63 -24.11
CA VAL A 29 49.21 6.98 -25.52
C VAL A 29 49.65 8.44 -25.61
N ALA A 30 50.87 8.67 -26.06
CA ALA A 30 51.47 10.01 -26.09
C ALA A 30 50.83 10.95 -27.12
N ASN A 31 50.44 10.43 -28.29
CA ASN A 31 49.89 11.22 -29.39
C ASN A 31 48.42 10.85 -29.60
N ILE A 32 47.51 11.66 -29.04
CA ILE A 32 46.07 11.49 -29.18
C ILE A 32 45.41 12.74 -29.76
N HIS A 33 44.21 12.58 -30.31
CA HIS A 33 43.39 13.71 -30.74
C HIS A 33 43.03 14.60 -29.55
N HIS A 34 42.82 15.90 -29.82
CA HIS A 34 42.51 16.92 -28.81
C HIS A 34 41.18 16.67 -28.08
N VAL A 35 40.24 16.00 -28.75
CA VAL A 35 38.97 15.52 -28.21
C VAL A 35 38.75 14.12 -28.74
N VAL A 36 38.44 13.16 -27.86
CA VAL A 36 38.09 11.79 -28.23
C VAL A 36 36.58 11.69 -28.47
N GLY A 37 36.16 10.83 -29.40
CA GLY A 37 34.73 10.54 -29.61
C GLY A 37 34.08 9.94 -28.35
N GLU A 38 32.74 10.01 -28.28
CA GLU A 38 31.97 9.42 -27.18
C GLU A 38 32.27 7.92 -27.05
N VAL A 39 32.52 7.48 -25.82
CA VAL A 39 32.85 6.09 -25.48
C VAL A 39 31.68 5.51 -24.70
N THR A 40 31.17 4.35 -25.13
CA THR A 40 30.14 3.62 -24.39
C THR A 40 30.75 2.35 -23.79
N ILE A 41 30.70 2.24 -22.46
CA ILE A 41 31.08 1.06 -21.71
C ILE A 41 29.81 0.27 -21.39
N PRO A 42 29.68 -0.97 -21.89
CA PRO A 42 28.54 -1.82 -21.58
C PRO A 42 28.48 -2.20 -20.09
N PRO A 43 27.29 -2.53 -19.56
CA PRO A 43 27.08 -2.76 -18.13
C PRO A 43 27.94 -3.90 -17.58
N GLU A 44 28.17 -4.96 -18.34
CA GLU A 44 28.97 -6.12 -17.92
C GLU A 44 30.45 -5.80 -17.66
N TRP A 45 30.93 -4.64 -18.09
CA TRP A 45 32.29 -4.14 -17.84
C TRP A 45 32.36 -3.10 -16.72
N THR A 46 31.23 -2.80 -16.07
CA THR A 46 31.15 -1.83 -14.96
C THR A 46 30.86 -2.52 -13.64
N ARG A 47 31.41 -2.01 -12.54
CA ARG A 47 31.18 -2.57 -11.19
C ARG A 47 29.71 -2.46 -10.76
N GLU A 48 29.02 -1.43 -11.23
CA GLU A 48 27.62 -1.13 -10.88
C GLU A 48 26.62 -1.72 -11.88
N ASN A 49 27.08 -2.46 -12.90
CA ASN A 49 26.26 -3.09 -13.93
C ASN A 49 25.34 -2.10 -14.69
N VAL A 50 25.87 -0.91 -15.03
CA VAL A 50 25.16 0.16 -15.73
C VAL A 50 25.88 0.57 -17.02
N THR A 51 25.11 0.92 -18.06
CA THR A 51 25.70 1.44 -19.29
C THR A 51 26.28 2.81 -19.01
N THR A 52 27.57 3.00 -19.28
CA THR A 52 28.28 4.26 -19.00
C THR A 52 28.73 4.91 -20.29
N LYS A 53 28.31 6.16 -20.53
CA LYS A 53 28.77 6.99 -21.65
C LYS A 53 29.77 8.01 -21.14
N ILE A 54 30.96 8.02 -21.71
CA ILE A 54 32.04 8.95 -21.35
C ILE A 54 32.22 9.92 -22.50
N VAL A 55 32.10 11.21 -22.19
CA VAL A 55 32.17 12.30 -23.16
C VAL A 55 33.38 13.17 -22.85
N ASP A 56 34.25 13.32 -23.84
CA ASP A 56 35.35 14.29 -23.81
C ASP A 56 34.86 15.67 -24.26
N SER A 57 35.39 16.73 -23.68
CA SER A 57 35.02 18.09 -24.04
C SER A 57 36.22 18.97 -24.37
N SER A 58 36.01 19.94 -25.25
CA SER A 58 37.00 20.95 -25.57
C SER A 58 36.78 22.21 -24.73
N SER A 59 37.85 22.75 -24.16
CA SER A 59 37.83 24.04 -23.45
C SER A 59 38.11 25.25 -24.37
N ARG A 60 38.17 25.03 -25.69
CA ARG A 60 38.39 26.11 -26.69
C ARG A 60 37.11 26.94 -26.85
N SER A 61 37.27 28.25 -26.98
CA SER A 61 36.15 29.20 -27.14
C SER A 61 35.24 28.87 -28.33
N GLU A 62 35.81 28.33 -29.41
CA GLU A 62 35.09 27.91 -30.62
C GLU A 62 34.09 26.77 -30.37
N ASN A 63 34.30 25.95 -29.34
CA ASN A 63 33.48 24.78 -29.01
C ASN A 63 32.52 25.04 -27.83
N LYS A 64 32.33 26.32 -27.45
CA LYS A 64 31.55 26.71 -26.26
C LYS A 64 30.11 26.20 -26.31
N ASP A 65 29.41 26.36 -27.44
CA ASP A 65 28.01 25.94 -27.58
C ASP A 65 27.85 24.42 -27.45
N GLN A 66 28.83 23.67 -27.96
CA GLN A 66 28.87 22.21 -27.83
C GLN A 66 29.13 21.80 -26.38
N LEU A 67 30.08 22.44 -25.69
CA LEU A 67 30.34 22.22 -24.27
C LEU A 67 29.09 22.46 -23.42
N GLU A 68 28.38 23.57 -23.62
CA GLU A 68 27.14 23.85 -22.89
C GLU A 68 26.05 22.79 -23.17
N THR A 69 25.96 22.31 -24.41
CA THR A 69 25.02 21.25 -24.79
C THR A 69 25.34 19.95 -24.07
N GLU A 70 26.62 19.58 -23.96
CA GLU A 70 27.03 18.38 -23.25
C GLU A 70 26.88 18.51 -21.74
N ILE A 71 27.14 19.68 -21.15
CA ILE A 71 26.85 19.96 -19.73
C ILE A 71 25.36 19.77 -19.42
N ARG A 72 24.46 20.17 -20.35
CA ARG A 72 23.01 19.95 -20.21
C ARG A 72 22.56 18.49 -20.40
N LYS A 73 23.41 17.61 -20.92
CA LYS A 73 23.08 16.18 -21.06
C LYS A 73 23.73 15.31 -19.99
N ALA A 74 24.75 15.83 -19.30
CA ALA A 74 25.50 15.08 -18.31
C ALA A 74 24.63 14.72 -17.09
N ASP A 75 24.87 13.51 -16.57
CA ASP A 75 24.36 13.06 -15.27
C ASP A 75 25.38 13.35 -14.16
N VAL A 76 26.67 13.37 -14.51
CA VAL A 76 27.79 13.73 -13.63
C VAL A 76 28.89 14.42 -14.42
N ILE A 77 29.56 15.39 -13.79
CA ILE A 77 30.67 16.13 -14.38
C ILE A 77 31.97 15.82 -13.64
N CYS A 78 32.99 15.36 -14.37
CA CYS A 78 34.35 15.23 -13.87
C CYS A 78 35.14 16.48 -14.25
N ILE A 79 35.47 17.34 -13.27
CA ILE A 79 36.31 18.53 -13.49
C ILE A 79 37.77 18.13 -13.31
N VAL A 80 38.50 18.07 -14.41
CA VAL A 80 39.90 17.64 -14.46
C VAL A 80 40.83 18.84 -14.34
N TYR A 81 41.76 18.79 -13.38
CA TYR A 81 42.87 19.72 -13.22
C TYR A 81 44.20 18.96 -13.28
N GLY A 82 45.28 19.67 -13.63
CA GLY A 82 46.63 19.09 -13.65
C GLY A 82 47.35 19.39 -12.34
N ILE A 83 47.88 18.36 -11.67
CA ILE A 83 48.72 18.54 -10.47
C ILE A 83 49.99 19.34 -10.79
N ASP A 84 50.46 19.29 -12.04
CA ASP A 84 51.56 20.09 -12.55
C ASP A 84 51.21 21.57 -12.79
N ARG A 85 49.94 21.96 -12.64
CA ARG A 85 49.44 23.32 -12.95
C ARG A 85 48.44 23.82 -11.89
N PRO A 86 48.93 24.47 -10.82
CA PRO A 86 48.09 25.00 -9.74
C PRO A 86 46.97 25.93 -10.20
N GLU A 87 47.22 26.75 -11.23
CA GLU A 87 46.23 27.65 -11.84
C GLU A 87 44.96 26.90 -12.30
N SER A 88 45.10 25.66 -12.78
CA SER A 88 43.97 24.86 -13.23
C SER A 88 43.07 24.38 -12.08
N PHE A 89 43.61 24.27 -10.86
CA PHE A 89 42.85 23.98 -9.65
C PHE A 89 42.09 25.23 -9.15
N GLU A 90 42.73 26.40 -9.12
CA GLU A 90 42.06 27.66 -8.73
C GLU A 90 40.86 27.97 -9.62
N ARG A 91 40.96 27.65 -10.92
CA ARG A 91 39.87 27.85 -11.89
C ARG A 91 38.66 26.95 -11.65
N ILE A 92 38.75 25.92 -10.81
CA ILE A 92 37.60 25.09 -10.44
C ILE A 92 36.54 25.96 -9.75
N SER A 93 36.93 26.63 -8.67
CA SER A 93 36.04 27.50 -7.89
C SER A 93 35.77 28.84 -8.57
N LEU A 94 36.75 29.40 -9.30
CA LEU A 94 36.61 30.72 -9.93
C LEU A 94 35.84 30.72 -11.26
N TYR A 95 35.84 29.61 -11.99
CA TYR A 95 35.25 29.53 -13.32
C TYR A 95 34.35 28.31 -13.51
N TRP A 96 34.88 27.08 -13.38
CA TRP A 96 34.16 25.88 -13.82
C TRP A 96 32.88 25.62 -13.03
N LEU A 97 32.94 25.64 -11.69
CA LEU A 97 31.76 25.43 -10.85
C LEU A 97 30.73 26.57 -11.01
N PRO A 98 31.08 27.87 -10.92
CA PRO A 98 30.16 28.95 -11.23
C PRO A 98 29.56 28.87 -12.64
N TYR A 99 30.33 28.45 -13.64
CA TYR A 99 29.87 28.31 -15.03
C TYR A 99 28.81 27.22 -15.17
N ILE A 100 29.02 26.05 -14.55
CA ILE A 100 28.04 24.95 -14.53
C ILE A 100 26.75 25.39 -13.82
N ARG A 101 26.87 26.07 -12.67
CA ARG A 101 25.72 26.63 -11.93
C ARG A 101 24.94 27.64 -12.76
N ASN A 102 25.62 28.54 -13.47
CA ASN A 102 24.97 29.54 -14.33
C ASN A 102 24.18 28.93 -15.49
N LEU A 103 24.49 27.70 -15.90
CA LEU A 103 23.71 26.93 -16.87
C LEU A 103 22.47 26.25 -16.25
N GLY A 104 22.22 26.46 -14.95
CA GLY A 104 21.09 25.90 -14.22
C GLY A 104 21.22 24.41 -13.91
N ARG A 105 22.44 23.85 -13.92
CA ARG A 105 22.68 22.44 -13.63
C ARG A 105 23.18 22.27 -12.20
N ASN A 106 22.46 21.47 -11.42
CA ASN A 106 22.83 21.07 -10.06
C ASN A 106 22.94 19.54 -10.02
N ILE A 107 23.93 19.01 -10.74
CA ILE A 107 24.22 17.57 -10.84
C ILE A 107 25.55 17.27 -10.14
N PRO A 108 25.80 16.02 -9.72
CA PRO A 108 27.03 15.65 -9.03
C PRO A 108 28.30 16.02 -9.81
N VAL A 109 29.32 16.45 -9.07
CA VAL A 109 30.64 16.81 -9.58
C VAL A 109 31.72 15.98 -8.87
N VAL A 110 32.64 15.42 -9.66
CA VAL A 110 33.85 14.75 -9.18
C VAL A 110 35.07 15.58 -9.60
N LEU A 111 35.90 15.99 -8.64
CA LEU A 111 37.16 16.65 -8.95
C LEU A 111 38.21 15.59 -9.29
N VAL A 112 39.00 15.85 -10.33
CA VAL A 112 39.99 14.89 -10.84
C VAL A 112 41.36 15.55 -10.95
N GLY A 113 42.23 15.26 -9.99
CA GLY A 113 43.62 15.70 -9.99
C GLY A 113 44.49 14.76 -10.82
N ASN A 114 44.70 15.07 -12.09
CA ASN A 114 45.48 14.23 -12.99
C ASN A 114 47.00 14.55 -12.93
N LYS A 115 47.82 13.61 -13.40
CA LYS A 115 49.29 13.66 -13.44
C LYS A 115 49.97 13.61 -12.07
N ILE A 116 49.43 12.80 -11.16
CA ILE A 116 50.04 12.60 -9.83
C ILE A 116 51.47 12.02 -9.94
N ASP A 117 51.84 11.41 -11.07
CA ASP A 117 53.19 10.93 -11.35
C ASP A 117 54.26 12.04 -11.38
N VAL A 118 53.85 13.31 -11.53
CA VAL A 118 54.75 14.48 -11.48
C VAL A 118 55.00 14.93 -10.03
N ARG A 119 54.16 14.50 -9.09
CA ARG A 119 54.29 14.80 -7.67
C ARG A 119 55.43 13.97 -7.06
N GLY A 120 56.35 14.60 -6.34
CA GLY A 120 57.40 13.91 -5.59
C GLY A 120 56.81 13.02 -4.49
N ARG A 121 57.59 12.04 -3.98
CA ARG A 121 57.15 10.97 -3.05
C ARG A 121 56.64 11.43 -1.66
N GLU A 122 56.51 12.73 -1.37
CA GLU A 122 56.33 13.26 -0.01
C GLU A 122 55.06 14.11 0.20
N ILE A 123 53.91 13.68 -0.33
CA ILE A 123 52.64 14.36 -0.06
C ILE A 123 51.63 13.32 0.43
N THR A 124 51.21 13.45 1.70
CA THR A 124 50.23 12.58 2.34
C THR A 124 48.80 12.96 1.93
N ASN A 125 47.86 12.02 2.05
CA ASN A 125 46.43 12.25 1.79
C ASN A 125 45.87 13.45 2.58
N ASP A 126 46.44 13.77 3.75
CA ASP A 126 46.00 14.88 4.61
C ASP A 126 46.11 16.25 3.91
N SER A 127 47.18 16.45 3.13
CA SER A 127 47.41 17.71 2.40
C SER A 127 46.47 17.92 1.21
N LEU A 128 45.91 16.84 0.68
CA LEU A 128 44.89 16.87 -0.37
C LEU A 128 43.55 17.27 0.24
N GLU A 129 43.22 16.69 1.40
CA GLU A 129 41.99 16.98 2.14
C GLU A 129 41.93 18.45 2.58
N GLU A 130 43.03 19.01 3.09
CA GLU A 130 43.13 20.44 3.44
C GLU A 130 42.89 21.39 2.26
N GLN A 131 43.30 21.01 1.04
CA GLN A 131 43.12 21.85 -0.15
C GLN A 131 41.70 21.78 -0.73
N ILE A 132 41.03 20.63 -0.61
CA ILE A 132 39.73 20.40 -1.24
C ILE A 132 38.56 20.73 -0.32
N MET A 133 38.75 20.59 1.00
CA MET A 133 37.70 20.85 1.99
C MET A 133 37.04 22.24 1.84
N PRO A 134 37.77 23.34 1.57
CA PRO A 134 37.15 24.64 1.30
C PRO A 134 36.22 24.62 0.08
N VAL A 135 36.62 23.95 -1.00
CA VAL A 135 35.83 23.84 -2.24
C VAL A 135 34.58 23.00 -2.00
N MET A 136 34.67 21.87 -1.30
CA MET A 136 33.52 21.03 -0.98
C MET A 136 32.51 21.74 -0.06
N ASN A 137 32.99 22.57 0.88
CA ASN A 137 32.13 23.34 1.77
C ASN A 137 31.34 24.44 1.04
N GLU A 138 31.97 25.08 0.05
CA GLU A 138 31.36 26.12 -0.79
C GLU A 138 30.45 25.53 -1.87
N PHE A 139 30.84 24.40 -2.46
CA PHE A 139 30.19 23.77 -3.60
C PHE A 139 29.61 22.39 -3.26
N LYS A 140 28.33 22.38 -2.81
CA LYS A 140 27.61 21.17 -2.37
C LYS A 140 27.45 20.10 -3.45
N GLU A 141 27.56 20.46 -4.72
CA GLU A 141 27.54 19.51 -5.83
C GLU A 141 28.83 18.69 -5.96
N VAL A 142 29.92 19.13 -5.32
CA VAL A 142 31.19 18.39 -5.31
C VAL A 142 31.10 17.26 -4.30
N GLU A 143 30.97 16.03 -4.80
CA GLU A 143 30.81 14.83 -3.98
C GLU A 143 32.16 14.28 -3.49
N THR A 144 33.15 14.24 -4.38
CA THR A 144 34.46 13.66 -4.07
C THR A 144 35.57 14.20 -4.95
N CYS A 145 36.81 13.92 -4.57
CA CYS A 145 37.99 14.20 -5.37
C CYS A 145 38.86 12.96 -5.49
N VAL A 146 39.34 12.69 -6.70
CA VAL A 146 40.21 11.56 -7.00
C VAL A 146 41.47 12.07 -7.68
N GLU A 147 42.62 11.77 -7.08
CA GLU A 147 43.90 11.99 -7.76
C GLU A 147 44.33 10.74 -8.53
N CYS A 148 44.77 10.95 -9.76
CA CYS A 148 45.09 9.87 -10.71
C CYS A 148 46.29 10.21 -11.60
N SER A 149 46.80 9.20 -12.30
CA SER A 149 47.73 9.40 -13.41
C SER A 149 47.24 8.63 -14.62
N ALA A 150 47.00 9.34 -15.72
CA ALA A 150 46.78 8.71 -17.02
C ALA A 150 48.07 8.15 -17.64
N LYS A 151 49.25 8.53 -17.13
CA LYS A 151 50.57 8.09 -17.64
C LYS A 151 51.02 6.79 -17.00
N GLN A 152 50.87 6.70 -15.68
CA GLN A 152 50.94 5.46 -14.91
C GLN A 152 49.51 5.16 -14.53
N PRO A 153 48.77 4.26 -15.21
CA PRO A 153 47.30 4.10 -15.11
C PRO A 153 46.84 3.76 -13.69
N LEU A 154 46.86 4.77 -12.82
CA LEU A 154 46.70 4.73 -11.39
C LEU A 154 45.46 5.55 -11.08
N ASN A 155 44.52 4.94 -10.36
CA ASN A 155 43.23 5.52 -10.01
C ASN A 155 42.37 5.97 -11.21
N VAL A 156 42.72 5.58 -12.44
CA VAL A 156 41.96 5.98 -13.64
C VAL A 156 40.57 5.35 -13.60
N SER A 157 40.47 4.05 -13.29
CA SER A 157 39.19 3.34 -13.15
C SER A 157 38.36 3.89 -11.99
N GLU A 158 39.02 4.29 -10.91
CA GLU A 158 38.42 4.85 -9.70
C GLU A 158 37.69 6.16 -9.99
N VAL A 159 38.23 7.04 -10.85
CA VAL A 159 37.55 8.28 -11.28
C VAL A 159 36.16 7.97 -11.85
N PHE A 160 36.08 7.04 -12.80
CA PHE A 160 34.82 6.69 -13.46
C PHE A 160 33.89 5.90 -12.54
N TYR A 161 34.45 5.08 -11.66
CA TYR A 161 33.69 4.37 -10.64
C TYR A 161 33.01 5.32 -9.65
N PHE A 162 33.74 6.30 -9.11
CA PHE A 162 33.16 7.30 -8.20
C PHE A 162 32.16 8.22 -8.91
N ALA A 163 32.39 8.54 -10.19
CA ALA A 163 31.43 9.28 -10.99
C ALA A 163 30.11 8.50 -11.19
N GLN A 164 30.17 7.19 -11.45
CA GLN A 164 28.97 6.33 -11.48
C GLN A 164 28.27 6.32 -10.12
N LYS A 165 29.01 6.11 -9.02
CA LYS A 165 28.44 6.08 -7.67
C LYS A 165 27.74 7.38 -7.30
N ALA A 166 28.29 8.54 -7.65
CA ALA A 166 27.69 9.83 -7.36
C ALA A 166 26.28 10.00 -7.99
N VAL A 167 26.04 9.40 -9.15
CA VAL A 167 24.72 9.39 -9.82
C VAL A 167 23.80 8.33 -9.24
N LEU A 168 24.35 7.15 -8.95
CA LEU A 168 23.57 5.99 -8.50
C LEU A 168 23.20 6.06 -7.03
N TYR A 169 23.96 6.77 -6.21
CA TYR A 169 23.82 6.83 -4.76
C TYR A 169 24.02 8.28 -4.29
N PRO A 170 23.17 9.22 -4.68
CA PRO A 170 23.37 10.63 -4.38
C PRO A 170 23.33 10.90 -2.87
N THR A 171 24.27 11.71 -2.37
CA THR A 171 24.32 12.06 -0.93
C THR A 171 23.26 13.10 -0.58
N ALA A 172 23.00 14.03 -1.51
CA ALA A 172 22.17 15.21 -1.27
C ALA A 172 20.75 14.93 -0.73
N PRO A 173 20.01 13.89 -1.14
CA PRO A 173 18.70 13.60 -0.54
C PRO A 173 18.79 13.08 0.90
N LEU A 174 19.88 12.41 1.26
CA LEU A 174 20.00 11.64 2.50
C LEU A 174 20.52 12.48 3.67
N TYR A 175 21.51 13.31 3.44
CA TYR A 175 22.35 13.87 4.50
C TYR A 175 22.70 15.34 4.24
N ASP A 176 22.74 16.15 5.30
CA ASP A 176 23.31 17.50 5.26
C ASP A 176 24.75 17.46 5.77
N SER A 177 25.70 17.68 4.86
CA SER A 177 27.13 17.67 5.18
C SER A 177 27.58 18.80 6.11
N ARG A 178 26.82 19.90 6.23
CA ARG A 178 27.19 21.04 7.09
C ARG A 178 26.78 20.82 8.54
N GLU A 179 25.55 20.37 8.71
CA GLU A 179 24.97 20.12 10.04
C GLU A 179 25.34 18.72 10.55
N HIS A 180 25.94 17.88 9.71
CA HIS A 180 26.27 16.49 10.00
C HIS A 180 25.07 15.66 10.48
N ILE A 181 23.89 15.89 9.89
CA ILE A 181 22.64 15.19 10.23
C ILE A 181 21.94 14.62 8.99
N LEU A 182 21.17 13.55 9.21
CA LEU A 182 20.23 13.05 8.21
C LEU A 182 19.14 14.08 7.94
N LYS A 183 18.70 14.17 6.68
CA LYS A 183 17.57 15.04 6.31
C LYS A 183 16.25 14.45 6.79
N PRO A 184 15.23 15.27 7.12
CA PRO A 184 13.95 14.79 7.63
C PRO A 184 13.28 13.72 6.78
N ALA A 185 13.25 13.88 5.44
CA ALA A 185 12.66 12.88 4.55
C ALA A 185 13.40 11.52 4.58
N CYS A 186 14.72 11.53 4.78
CA CYS A 186 15.52 10.31 4.92
C CYS A 186 15.23 9.63 6.26
N VAL A 187 15.13 10.44 7.33
CA VAL A 187 14.72 9.97 8.65
C VAL A 187 13.34 9.32 8.59
N ASP A 188 12.33 9.99 8.04
CA ASP A 188 10.96 9.44 7.91
C ASP A 188 10.95 8.14 7.10
N ALA A 189 11.73 8.08 6.01
CA ALA A 189 11.82 6.89 5.19
C ALA A 189 12.42 5.69 5.95
N LEU A 190 13.53 5.90 6.65
CA LEU A 190 14.21 4.88 7.46
C LEU A 190 13.38 4.48 8.69
N ARG A 191 12.67 5.43 9.32
CA ARG A 191 11.73 5.18 10.41
C ARG A 191 10.62 4.23 9.99
N ARG A 192 10.03 4.48 8.82
CA ARG A 192 9.04 3.56 8.24
C ARG A 192 9.64 2.18 8.01
N ILE A 193 10.85 2.08 7.46
CA ILE A 193 11.52 0.79 7.22
C ILE A 193 11.72 0.03 8.54
N PHE A 194 12.23 0.71 9.57
CA PHE A 194 12.37 0.14 10.90
C PHE A 194 11.04 -0.43 11.41
N LYS A 195 9.95 0.36 11.37
CA LYS A 195 8.62 -0.11 11.79
C LYS A 195 8.10 -1.29 10.99
N LEU A 196 8.52 -1.47 9.74
CA LEU A 196 8.14 -2.63 8.93
C LEU A 196 9.00 -3.86 9.22
N CYS A 197 10.22 -3.68 9.72
CA CYS A 197 11.14 -4.74 10.11
C CYS A 197 10.92 -5.22 11.54
N ASP A 198 10.44 -4.35 12.42
CA ASP A 198 9.97 -4.69 13.76
C ASP A 198 8.67 -5.50 13.61
N THR A 199 8.77 -6.82 13.62
CA THR A 199 7.65 -7.73 13.34
C THR A 199 6.72 -7.87 14.53
N ASN A 200 7.28 -7.79 15.74
CA ASN A 200 6.55 -7.95 16.99
C ASN A 200 6.04 -6.61 17.59
N LYS A 201 6.40 -5.47 16.97
CA LYS A 201 5.99 -4.10 17.34
C LYS A 201 6.43 -3.71 18.75
N ASN A 202 7.58 -4.20 19.20
CA ASN A 202 8.11 -3.89 20.52
C ASN A 202 9.01 -2.64 20.54
N GLY A 203 9.30 -2.04 19.37
CA GLY A 203 10.16 -0.87 19.23
C GLY A 203 11.66 -1.19 19.12
N TYR A 204 12.03 -2.46 19.01
CA TYR A 204 13.40 -2.96 18.88
C TYR A 204 13.54 -3.86 17.66
N LEU A 205 14.76 -4.02 17.16
CA LEU A 205 15.10 -5.07 16.20
C LEU A 205 15.98 -6.10 16.87
N ASP A 206 15.44 -7.30 17.09
CA ASP A 206 16.21 -8.42 17.63
C ASP A 206 17.12 -9.08 16.58
N ASP A 207 17.88 -10.10 16.99
CA ASP A 207 18.83 -10.77 16.10
C ASP A 207 18.14 -11.46 14.90
N ASP A 208 16.93 -11.98 15.09
CA ASP A 208 16.19 -12.68 14.05
C ASP A 208 15.61 -11.66 13.06
N GLU A 209 15.04 -10.56 13.55
CA GLU A 209 14.52 -9.45 12.74
C GLU A 209 15.63 -8.75 11.94
N ILE A 210 16.80 -8.53 12.55
CA ILE A 210 17.97 -7.98 11.84
C ILE A 210 18.41 -8.94 10.73
N ASN A 211 18.45 -10.25 10.98
CA ASN A 211 18.84 -11.21 9.97
C ASN A 211 17.82 -11.33 8.84
N GLU A 212 16.52 -11.24 9.13
CA GLU A 212 15.47 -11.18 8.11
C GLU A 212 15.61 -9.91 7.25
N PHE A 213 15.82 -8.76 7.89
CA PHE A 213 16.11 -7.49 7.20
C PHE A 213 17.34 -7.59 6.28
N GLN A 214 18.44 -8.20 6.77
CA GLN A 214 19.66 -8.38 6.00
C GLN A 214 19.46 -9.31 4.81
N ASN A 215 18.77 -10.43 5.00
CA ASN A 215 18.44 -11.35 3.92
C ASN A 215 17.53 -10.67 2.87
N LYS A 216 16.55 -9.87 3.31
CA LYS A 216 15.68 -9.11 2.42
C LYS A 216 16.45 -8.08 1.61
N CYS A 217 17.37 -7.32 2.21
CA CYS A 217 18.06 -6.22 1.54
C CYS A 217 19.29 -6.67 0.74
N PHE A 218 20.03 -7.66 1.24
CA PHE A 218 21.36 -8.03 0.74
C PHE A 218 21.49 -9.50 0.34
N GLY A 219 20.44 -10.32 0.56
CA GLY A 219 20.41 -11.73 0.14
C GLY A 219 21.26 -12.67 0.99
N ALA A 220 21.78 -12.20 2.12
CA ALA A 220 22.53 -13.00 3.09
C ALA A 220 22.33 -12.47 4.52
N PRO A 221 22.22 -13.36 5.53
CA PRO A 221 22.22 -12.95 6.93
C PRO A 221 23.62 -12.58 7.40
N LEU A 222 23.70 -11.86 8.53
CA LEU A 222 24.98 -11.54 9.16
C LEU A 222 25.47 -12.72 10.00
N GLN A 223 26.78 -12.93 10.04
CA GLN A 223 27.36 -13.86 11.02
C GLN A 223 27.24 -13.26 12.42
N LYS A 224 27.11 -14.11 13.44
CA LYS A 224 26.96 -13.66 14.84
C LYS A 224 28.06 -12.68 15.28
N GLN A 225 29.30 -12.92 14.88
CA GLN A 225 30.45 -12.04 15.19
C GLN A 225 30.33 -10.67 14.50
N GLU A 226 29.81 -10.62 13.27
CA GLU A 226 29.59 -9.38 12.53
C GLU A 226 28.48 -8.56 13.18
N LEU A 227 27.40 -9.23 13.61
CA LEU A 227 26.30 -8.59 14.32
C LEU A 227 26.74 -8.01 15.68
N GLU A 228 27.50 -8.77 16.46
CA GLU A 228 28.11 -8.30 17.71
C GLU A 228 29.04 -7.11 17.47
N SER A 229 29.80 -7.11 16.37
CA SER A 229 30.66 -5.99 15.98
C SER A 229 29.86 -4.74 15.62
N VAL A 230 28.75 -4.89 14.89
CA VAL A 230 27.84 -3.77 14.57
C VAL A 230 27.25 -3.18 15.85
N LYS A 231 26.73 -4.04 16.75
CA LYS A 231 26.19 -3.59 18.04
C LYS A 231 27.24 -2.87 18.89
N ALA A 232 28.47 -3.41 18.96
CA ALA A 232 29.55 -2.77 19.71
C ALA A 232 29.86 -1.35 19.20
N VAL A 233 29.88 -1.14 17.88
CA VAL A 233 30.11 0.19 17.28
C VAL A 233 28.99 1.17 17.64
N VAL A 234 27.74 0.70 17.66
CA VAL A 234 26.60 1.53 18.07
C VAL A 234 26.71 1.86 19.56
N THR A 235 26.95 0.88 20.43
CA THR A 235 27.07 1.10 21.88
C THR A 235 28.22 2.04 22.26
N GLU A 236 29.34 2.02 21.53
CA GLU A 236 30.47 2.91 21.77
C GLU A 236 30.13 4.39 21.53
N SER A 237 29.29 4.65 20.52
CA SER A 237 28.94 6.02 20.11
C SER A 237 27.66 6.51 20.77
N GLU A 238 26.66 5.64 20.85
CA GLU A 238 25.31 5.89 21.38
C GLU A 238 24.98 4.80 22.42
N PRO A 239 25.24 5.04 23.71
CA PRO A 239 25.02 4.05 24.77
C PRO A 239 23.57 3.55 24.87
N GLU A 240 22.61 4.38 24.46
CA GLU A 240 21.17 4.05 24.41
C GLU A 240 20.75 3.37 23.10
N GLY A 241 21.65 3.22 22.12
CA GLY A 241 21.39 2.66 20.79
C GLY A 241 21.29 1.13 20.71
N VAL A 242 21.71 0.43 21.77
CA VAL A 242 21.59 -1.04 21.91
C VAL A 242 21.12 -1.37 23.32
N THR A 243 20.05 -2.15 23.44
CA THR A 243 19.54 -2.66 24.71
C THR A 243 19.68 -4.18 24.79
N GLU A 244 19.30 -4.77 25.92
CA GLU A 244 19.19 -6.23 26.07
C GLU A 244 18.22 -6.86 25.05
N HIS A 245 17.30 -6.05 24.50
CA HIS A 245 16.26 -6.48 23.57
C HIS A 245 16.66 -6.36 22.10
N GLY A 246 17.76 -5.69 21.77
CA GLY A 246 18.22 -5.52 20.38
C GLY A 246 18.71 -4.12 20.07
N LEU A 247 18.70 -3.77 18.78
CA LEU A 247 18.92 -2.40 18.34
C LEU A 247 17.70 -1.55 18.74
N SER A 248 17.91 -0.46 19.48
CA SER A 248 16.82 0.29 20.11
C SER A 248 16.11 1.26 19.18
N GLU A 249 15.06 1.89 19.74
CA GLU A 249 14.13 2.81 19.09
C GLU A 249 14.84 3.77 18.12
N ILE A 250 14.22 3.89 16.94
CA ILE A 250 14.50 4.75 15.79
C ILE A 250 15.60 5.83 15.94
N ASP A 251 15.60 6.67 16.98
CA ASP A 251 16.44 7.87 17.07
C ASP A 251 17.90 7.63 17.53
N SER A 252 18.24 6.47 18.10
CA SER A 252 19.57 6.24 18.68
C SER A 252 20.40 5.11 18.04
N GLY A 253 19.78 4.02 17.58
CA GLY A 253 20.51 2.87 17.02
C GLY A 253 20.50 2.78 15.49
N PHE A 254 19.32 2.61 14.90
CA PHE A 254 19.14 2.35 13.47
C PHE A 254 19.53 3.55 12.57
N LEU A 255 19.07 4.75 12.93
CA LEU A 255 19.44 5.97 12.21
C LEU A 255 20.93 6.30 12.37
N PHE A 256 21.52 6.03 13.54
CA PHE A 256 22.95 6.20 13.76
C PHE A 256 23.78 5.28 12.84
N LEU A 257 23.40 4.01 12.71
CA LEU A 257 24.09 3.07 11.82
C LEU A 257 24.07 3.55 10.36
N HIS A 258 22.92 4.04 9.88
CA HIS A 258 22.82 4.62 8.54
C HIS A 258 23.62 5.92 8.38
N THR A 259 23.68 6.74 9.44
CA THR A 259 24.55 7.92 9.49
C THR A 259 26.02 7.54 9.37
N LEU A 260 26.46 6.51 10.10
CA LEU A 260 27.83 5.98 10.02
C LEU A 260 28.17 5.47 8.62
N PHE A 261 27.26 4.74 7.96
CA PHE A 261 27.48 4.29 6.58
C PHE A 261 27.68 5.46 5.62
N ILE A 262 26.86 6.50 5.74
CA ILE A 262 26.97 7.71 4.92
C ILE A 262 28.31 8.42 5.17
N GLN A 263 28.67 8.65 6.44
CA GLN A 263 29.92 9.30 6.83
C GLN A 263 31.16 8.53 6.38
N ARG A 264 31.09 7.19 6.32
CA ARG A 264 32.16 6.32 5.81
C ARG A 264 32.16 6.15 4.28
N GLY A 265 31.32 6.90 3.55
CA GLY A 265 31.23 6.87 2.09
C GLY A 265 30.57 5.61 1.51
N ARG A 266 29.83 4.85 2.33
CA ARG A 266 29.10 3.62 1.95
C ARG A 266 27.61 3.91 1.70
N LEU A 267 27.35 4.87 0.82
CA LEU A 267 26.01 5.35 0.48
C LEU A 267 25.15 4.24 -0.15
N GLU A 268 25.79 3.32 -0.87
CA GLU A 268 25.13 2.18 -1.52
C GLU A 268 24.33 1.33 -0.55
N THR A 269 24.79 1.18 0.70
CA THR A 269 24.11 0.36 1.71
C THR A 269 22.74 0.96 2.06
N THR A 270 22.72 2.26 2.35
CA THR A 270 21.47 2.99 2.67
C THR A 270 20.53 3.04 1.48
N TRP A 271 21.05 3.32 0.28
CA TRP A 271 20.22 3.34 -0.93
C TRP A 271 19.67 1.97 -1.31
N THR A 272 20.41 0.88 -1.09
CA THR A 272 19.93 -0.48 -1.32
C THR A 272 18.73 -0.79 -0.44
N VAL A 273 18.82 -0.45 0.85
CA VAL A 273 17.71 -0.57 1.81
C VAL A 273 16.50 0.25 1.34
N LEU A 274 16.68 1.55 1.09
CA LEU A 274 15.60 2.43 0.62
C LEU A 274 14.90 1.88 -0.64
N ARG A 275 15.66 1.48 -1.65
CA ARG A 275 15.11 0.98 -2.92
C ARG A 275 14.38 -0.35 -2.76
N LYS A 276 14.87 -1.25 -1.88
CA LYS A 276 14.22 -2.54 -1.58
C LYS A 276 12.87 -2.36 -0.90
N PHE A 277 12.68 -1.26 -0.17
CA PHE A 277 11.41 -0.86 0.44
C PHE A 277 10.57 0.09 -0.41
N GLY A 278 10.92 0.24 -1.70
CA GLY A 278 10.09 0.92 -2.69
C GLY A 278 10.39 2.41 -2.87
N TYR A 279 11.37 2.99 -2.19
CA TYR A 279 11.70 4.41 -2.35
C TYR A 279 12.41 4.72 -3.67
N GLY A 280 12.12 5.89 -4.23
CA GLY A 280 12.85 6.53 -5.32
C GLY A 280 13.99 7.42 -4.84
N ASP A 281 14.71 8.05 -5.76
CA ASP A 281 15.83 8.95 -5.46
C ASP A 281 15.37 10.28 -4.80
N ASP A 282 14.06 10.57 -4.87
CA ASP A 282 13.39 11.68 -4.19
C ASP A 282 12.85 11.33 -2.79
N LEU A 283 13.12 10.10 -2.32
CA LEU A 283 12.63 9.54 -1.05
C LEU A 283 11.11 9.45 -0.96
N THR A 284 10.41 9.39 -2.10
CA THR A 284 8.99 9.02 -2.14
C THR A 284 8.85 7.55 -2.57
N LEU A 285 7.77 6.89 -2.16
CA LEU A 285 7.50 5.53 -2.65
C LEU A 285 7.11 5.61 -4.12
N ARG A 286 7.80 4.83 -4.95
CA ARG A 286 7.60 4.83 -6.40
C ARG A 286 6.19 4.39 -6.75
N GLU A 287 5.61 4.99 -7.79
CA GLU A 287 4.26 4.66 -8.24
C GLU A 287 4.12 3.19 -8.63
N ASP A 288 5.18 2.57 -9.19
CA ASP A 288 5.18 1.16 -9.57
C ASP A 288 5.17 0.21 -8.36
N PHE A 289 5.63 0.68 -7.20
CA PHE A 289 5.58 -0.04 -5.93
C PHE A 289 4.19 0.05 -5.27
N LEU A 290 3.58 1.24 -5.27
CA LEU A 290 2.24 1.46 -4.70
C LEU A 290 1.13 0.90 -5.59
N PHE A 291 1.30 1.07 -6.89
CA PHE A 291 0.39 0.61 -7.92
C PHE A 291 1.23 -0.24 -8.88
N PRO A 292 1.45 -1.53 -8.53
CA PRO A 292 1.90 -2.48 -9.52
C PRO A 292 0.88 -2.35 -10.65
N ASN A 293 1.32 -1.86 -11.83
CA ASN A 293 0.54 -1.58 -13.06
C ASN A 293 0.33 -0.13 -13.53
N HIS A 294 0.99 0.87 -12.95
CA HIS A 294 1.02 2.24 -13.52
C HIS A 294 2.28 2.60 -14.32
N ALA A 295 3.15 1.64 -14.67
CA ALA A 295 4.22 1.87 -15.64
C ALA A 295 3.63 2.12 -17.05
N LYS A 296 3.25 3.36 -17.32
CA LYS A 296 2.80 3.83 -18.64
C LYS A 296 3.95 4.08 -19.61
N ASP A 297 5.21 4.10 -19.18
CA ASP A 297 6.35 4.39 -20.05
C ASP A 297 7.54 3.48 -19.76
N VAL A 298 7.50 2.26 -20.30
CA VAL A 298 8.74 1.57 -20.68
C VAL A 298 8.60 1.20 -22.15
N PHE A 299 9.11 2.12 -22.98
CA PHE A 299 9.51 1.85 -24.35
C PHE A 299 10.62 0.79 -24.32
N LEU A 300 10.28 -0.50 -24.27
CA LEU A 300 11.19 -1.55 -24.69
C LEU A 300 10.45 -2.57 -25.55
N VAL A 301 10.89 -2.55 -26.81
CA VAL A 301 10.62 -3.43 -27.92
C VAL A 301 10.47 -4.89 -27.48
N SER A 302 9.33 -5.49 -27.85
CA SER A 302 9.12 -6.89 -28.28
C SER A 302 10.27 -7.87 -28.00
N THR A 303 10.00 -8.91 -27.22
CA THR A 303 9.82 -10.28 -27.75
C THR A 303 9.18 -11.20 -26.70
N ASN A 304 8.19 -11.98 -27.13
CA ASN A 304 7.46 -13.07 -26.43
C ASN A 304 6.23 -12.67 -25.58
N ASP A 305 5.10 -12.54 -26.29
CA ASP A 305 3.73 -12.23 -25.85
C ASP A 305 3.02 -13.32 -25.02
N SER A 306 3.61 -13.74 -23.91
CA SER A 306 2.87 -14.58 -22.94
C SER A 306 3.15 -14.27 -21.47
N ILE A 307 4.18 -13.47 -21.17
CA ILE A 307 4.53 -13.10 -19.78
C ILE A 307 4.21 -11.63 -19.48
N ALA A 308 4.30 -10.73 -20.48
CA ALA A 308 4.03 -9.30 -20.29
C ALA A 308 2.55 -8.95 -20.03
N ASN A 309 1.62 -9.84 -20.40
CA ASN A 309 0.19 -9.68 -20.12
C ASN A 309 -0.23 -10.21 -18.73
N ALA A 310 0.66 -10.89 -18.00
CA ALA A 310 0.32 -11.53 -16.72
C ALA A 310 0.43 -10.59 -15.50
N CYS A 311 1.08 -9.43 -15.64
CA CYS A 311 1.33 -8.55 -14.50
C CYS A 311 0.26 -7.48 -14.26
N ARG A 312 -0.67 -7.24 -15.20
CA ARG A 312 -1.70 -6.19 -15.09
C ARG A 312 -2.91 -6.61 -14.26
N PHE A 313 -3.10 -5.98 -13.10
CA PHE A 313 -4.29 -6.04 -12.26
C PHE A 313 -5.40 -5.17 -12.88
N GLU A 314 -5.79 -5.50 -14.11
CA GLU A 314 -6.89 -4.87 -14.81
C GLU A 314 -8.19 -5.60 -14.45
N VAL A 315 -9.08 -4.90 -13.76
CA VAL A 315 -10.38 -5.44 -13.35
C VAL A 315 -11.38 -5.34 -14.51
N PRO A 316 -11.92 -6.45 -15.04
CA PRO A 316 -12.91 -6.40 -16.10
C PRO A 316 -14.20 -5.66 -15.66
N LEU A 317 -14.90 -5.04 -16.61
CA LEU A 317 -16.04 -4.13 -16.36
C LEU A 317 -17.21 -4.72 -15.54
N ASP A 318 -17.34 -6.04 -15.46
CA ASP A 318 -18.44 -6.73 -14.78
C ASP A 318 -17.97 -7.55 -13.56
N CYS A 319 -16.68 -7.46 -13.22
CA CYS A 319 -16.07 -8.13 -12.08
C CYS A 319 -16.03 -7.21 -10.85
N SER A 320 -15.77 -7.80 -9.69
CA SER A 320 -15.41 -7.10 -8.45
C SER A 320 -14.03 -7.55 -8.01
N VAL A 321 -13.49 -6.86 -7.01
CA VAL A 321 -12.26 -7.25 -6.33
C VAL A 321 -12.60 -7.53 -4.88
N GLU A 322 -12.04 -8.61 -4.36
CA GLU A 322 -12.14 -9.03 -2.97
C GLU A 322 -10.73 -9.26 -2.42
N LEU A 323 -10.58 -9.29 -1.11
CA LEU A 323 -9.36 -9.76 -0.47
C LEU A 323 -9.20 -11.27 -0.74
N SER A 324 -7.97 -11.69 -1.01
CA SER A 324 -7.60 -13.11 -1.07
C SER A 324 -7.42 -13.67 0.35
N SER A 325 -7.23 -14.98 0.47
CA SER A 325 -6.85 -15.61 1.74
C SER A 325 -5.61 -14.95 2.34
N ASP A 326 -4.64 -14.62 1.49
CA ASP A 326 -3.36 -14.05 1.91
C ASP A 326 -3.53 -12.59 2.35
N GLY A 327 -4.45 -11.85 1.71
CA GLY A 327 -4.82 -10.50 2.12
C GLY A 327 -5.50 -10.50 3.50
N TYR A 328 -6.44 -11.41 3.75
CA TYR A 328 -7.09 -11.54 5.06
C TYR A 328 -6.10 -11.98 6.15
N GLN A 329 -5.22 -12.93 5.85
CA GLN A 329 -4.20 -13.41 6.79
C GLN A 329 -3.28 -12.27 7.21
N PHE A 330 -2.72 -11.55 6.22
CA PHE A 330 -1.86 -10.39 6.48
C PHE A 330 -2.54 -9.33 7.35
N LEU A 331 -3.77 -8.93 7.01
CA LEU A 331 -4.50 -7.92 7.77
C LEU A 331 -4.86 -8.39 9.19
N THR A 332 -5.09 -9.70 9.37
CA THR A 332 -5.35 -10.29 10.68
C THR A 332 -4.10 -10.28 11.55
N ASP A 333 -2.95 -10.66 10.98
CA ASP A 333 -1.68 -10.65 11.70
C ASP A 333 -1.25 -9.22 12.04
N LEU A 334 -1.44 -8.29 11.10
CA LEU A 334 -1.24 -6.87 11.32
C LEU A 334 -2.13 -6.33 12.45
N PHE A 335 -3.42 -6.67 12.45
CA PHE A 335 -4.32 -6.24 13.53
C PHE A 335 -3.80 -6.71 14.89
N LYS A 336 -3.44 -7.99 15.00
CA LYS A 336 -2.96 -8.59 16.26
C LYS A 336 -1.64 -8.01 16.73
N SER A 337 -0.77 -7.56 15.82
CA SER A 337 0.51 -6.96 16.20
C SER A 337 0.36 -5.58 16.84
N TYR A 338 -0.76 -4.88 16.58
CA TYR A 338 -1.06 -3.54 17.11
C TYR A 338 -2.13 -3.54 18.22
N ASP A 339 -2.78 -4.68 18.47
CA ASP A 339 -3.69 -4.90 19.61
C ASP A 339 -2.86 -5.19 20.87
N HIS A 340 -2.27 -4.14 21.43
CA HIS A 340 -1.28 -4.26 22.51
C HIS A 340 -1.91 -4.70 23.84
N ASP A 341 -3.17 -4.36 24.05
CA ASP A 341 -3.91 -4.74 25.26
C ASP A 341 -4.71 -6.04 25.13
N LEU A 342 -4.66 -6.67 23.95
CA LEU A 342 -5.27 -7.96 23.63
C LEU A 342 -6.78 -7.97 23.85
N ASP A 343 -7.44 -6.82 23.66
CA ASP A 343 -8.88 -6.66 23.83
C ASP A 343 -9.70 -7.04 22.58
N SER A 344 -9.01 -7.48 21.51
CA SER A 344 -9.58 -7.84 20.20
C SER A 344 -10.26 -6.66 19.50
N ALA A 345 -9.92 -5.43 19.89
CA ALA A 345 -10.28 -4.18 19.26
C ALA A 345 -9.06 -3.25 19.17
N LEU A 346 -9.09 -2.31 18.22
CA LEU A 346 -8.08 -1.27 18.13
C LEU A 346 -8.69 0.07 18.53
N LYS A 347 -8.10 0.69 19.54
CA LYS A 347 -8.40 2.07 19.96
C LYS A 347 -7.79 3.06 18.98
N ASN A 348 -8.18 4.33 19.09
CA ASN A 348 -7.69 5.37 18.19
C ASN A 348 -6.16 5.49 18.20
N ALA A 349 -5.50 5.36 19.35
CA ALA A 349 -4.05 5.41 19.45
C ALA A 349 -3.36 4.24 18.73
N GLU A 350 -3.90 3.02 18.84
CA GLU A 350 -3.37 1.83 18.16
C GLU A 350 -3.61 1.90 16.65
N LEU A 351 -4.75 2.46 16.23
CA LEU A 351 -5.02 2.73 14.81
C LEU A 351 -4.08 3.80 14.23
N GLU A 352 -3.79 4.85 15.00
CA GLU A 352 -2.82 5.88 14.61
C GLU A 352 -1.41 5.27 14.45
N ASP A 353 -1.00 4.38 15.35
CA ASP A 353 0.30 3.71 15.22
C ASP A 353 0.33 2.69 14.07
N LEU A 354 -0.73 1.91 13.86
CA LEU A 354 -0.86 0.98 12.73
C LEU A 354 -0.70 1.71 11.39
N PHE A 355 -1.33 2.88 11.25
CA PHE A 355 -1.25 3.68 10.03
C PHE A 355 -0.06 4.65 9.99
N SER A 356 0.83 4.63 10.98
CA SER A 356 2.01 5.52 11.01
C SER A 356 3.03 5.25 9.90
N THR A 357 2.94 4.08 9.25
CA THR A 357 3.74 3.71 8.05
C THR A 357 3.08 4.14 6.73
N ALA A 358 1.89 4.75 6.80
CA ALA A 358 1.14 5.29 5.67
C ALA A 358 1.03 6.83 5.79
N PRO A 359 0.64 7.53 4.71
CA PRO A 359 0.51 8.99 4.75
C PRO A 359 -0.58 9.50 5.72
N ALA A 360 -1.64 8.71 5.91
CA ALA A 360 -2.76 8.98 6.80
C ALA A 360 -3.61 7.71 6.98
N ASN A 361 -4.61 7.76 7.87
CA ASN A 361 -5.66 6.75 7.93
C ASN A 361 -6.51 6.79 6.64
N PRO A 362 -6.70 5.66 5.92
CA PRO A 362 -7.41 5.64 4.63
C PRO A 362 -8.90 6.00 4.75
N TRP A 363 -9.45 5.95 5.96
CA TRP A 363 -10.87 6.14 6.22
C TRP A 363 -11.18 7.48 6.91
N GLU A 364 -10.17 8.35 7.07
CA GLU A 364 -10.38 9.67 7.64
C GLU A 364 -11.40 10.46 6.82
N GLY A 365 -12.37 11.08 7.50
CA GLY A 365 -13.44 11.84 6.85
C GLY A 365 -14.54 11.01 6.18
N THR A 366 -14.48 9.67 6.21
CA THR A 366 -15.54 8.79 5.63
C THR A 366 -16.68 8.48 6.59
N GLY A 367 -16.56 8.90 7.85
CA GLY A 367 -17.48 8.54 8.95
C GLY A 367 -17.02 7.33 9.77
N PHE A 368 -15.86 6.76 9.47
CA PHE A 368 -15.22 5.74 10.31
C PHE A 368 -14.96 6.28 11.74
N PRO A 369 -15.14 5.48 12.81
CA PRO A 369 -15.49 4.05 12.85
C PRO A 369 -17.02 3.76 12.91
N GLU A 370 -17.89 4.73 12.60
CA GLU A 370 -19.34 4.50 12.55
C GLU A 370 -19.78 3.66 11.34
N THR A 371 -18.87 3.39 10.41
CA THR A 371 -19.12 2.61 9.19
C THR A 371 -18.98 1.10 9.39
N THR A 372 -18.53 0.65 10.56
CA THR A 372 -18.23 -0.76 10.84
C THR A 372 -18.52 -1.12 12.31
N VAL A 373 -18.30 -2.39 12.67
CA VAL A 373 -18.53 -2.91 14.02
C VAL A 373 -17.44 -2.47 14.99
N THR A 374 -17.88 -1.81 16.07
CA THR A 374 -17.05 -1.44 17.21
C THR A 374 -17.50 -2.21 18.46
N ASN A 375 -16.62 -2.31 19.45
CA ASN A 375 -16.99 -2.80 20.78
C ASN A 375 -17.75 -1.71 21.58
N GLU A 376 -18.04 -1.99 22.85
CA GLU A 376 -18.78 -1.08 23.74
C GLU A 376 -18.04 0.24 24.03
N SER A 377 -16.70 0.26 23.93
CA SER A 377 -15.89 1.47 24.11
C SER A 377 -15.74 2.29 22.82
N GLY A 378 -16.29 1.82 21.71
CA GLY A 378 -16.16 2.46 20.39
C GLY A 378 -14.88 2.09 19.65
N ALA A 379 -14.05 1.19 20.18
CA ALA A 379 -12.86 0.67 19.52
C ALA A 379 -13.22 -0.35 18.42
N VAL A 380 -12.40 -0.44 17.38
CA VAL A 380 -12.70 -1.19 16.16
C VAL A 380 -12.32 -2.65 16.34
N THR A 381 -13.30 -3.54 16.37
CA THR A 381 -13.06 -4.99 16.50
C THR A 381 -12.32 -5.57 15.30
N LEU A 382 -11.67 -6.74 15.44
CA LEU A 382 -11.07 -7.45 14.31
C LEU A 382 -12.07 -7.68 13.17
N GLN A 383 -13.30 -8.10 13.51
CA GLN A 383 -14.39 -8.26 12.53
C GLN A 383 -14.68 -6.93 11.81
N GLY A 384 -14.77 -5.83 12.55
CA GLY A 384 -15.01 -4.51 12.00
C GLY A 384 -13.86 -4.01 11.11
N PHE A 385 -12.62 -4.29 11.48
CA PHE A 385 -11.42 -3.95 10.72
C PHE A 385 -11.38 -4.69 9.38
N LEU A 386 -11.58 -6.02 9.39
CA LEU A 386 -11.61 -6.83 8.17
C LEU A 386 -12.80 -6.49 7.28
N ALA A 387 -13.96 -6.17 7.87
CA ALA A 387 -15.13 -5.69 7.15
C ALA A 387 -14.84 -4.36 6.44
N GLN A 388 -14.21 -3.41 7.13
CA GLN A 388 -13.86 -2.10 6.59
C GLN A 388 -12.86 -2.21 5.43
N TRP A 389 -11.84 -3.08 5.55
CA TRP A 389 -10.95 -3.38 4.43
C TRP A 389 -11.68 -4.03 3.26
N SER A 390 -12.57 -4.99 3.52
CA SER A 390 -13.38 -5.65 2.47
C SER A 390 -14.25 -4.63 1.70
N MET A 391 -14.84 -3.66 2.40
CA MET A 391 -15.55 -2.55 1.78
C MET A 391 -14.62 -1.66 0.96
N THR A 392 -13.46 -1.31 1.50
CA THR A 392 -12.45 -0.49 0.81
C THR A 392 -12.01 -1.18 -0.48
N THR A 393 -11.74 -2.48 -0.45
CA THR A 393 -11.34 -3.26 -1.62
C THR A 393 -12.45 -3.33 -2.68
N LEU A 394 -13.70 -3.53 -2.26
CA LEU A 394 -14.83 -3.58 -3.18
C LEU A 394 -15.06 -2.25 -3.91
N LEU A 395 -14.96 -1.14 -3.17
CA LEU A 395 -15.27 0.20 -3.69
C LEU A 395 -14.05 0.86 -4.38
N ASP A 396 -12.86 0.65 -3.85
CA ASP A 396 -11.58 1.17 -4.35
C ASP A 396 -10.39 0.23 -4.06
N HIS A 397 -10.27 -0.82 -4.87
CA HIS A 397 -9.14 -1.75 -4.81
C HIS A 397 -7.78 -1.08 -5.01
N LYS A 398 -7.69 0.07 -5.70
CA LYS A 398 -6.41 0.77 -5.90
C LYS A 398 -5.90 1.36 -4.60
N LEU A 399 -6.81 1.96 -3.81
CA LEU A 399 -6.49 2.43 -2.47
C LEU A 399 -6.01 1.26 -1.58
N THR A 400 -6.67 0.10 -1.69
CA THR A 400 -6.23 -1.11 -0.97
C THR A 400 -4.80 -1.51 -1.36
N LEU A 401 -4.49 -1.56 -2.65
CA LEU A 401 -3.14 -1.91 -3.13
C LEU A 401 -2.06 -0.96 -2.60
N SER A 402 -2.31 0.36 -2.66
CA SER A 402 -1.34 1.33 -2.14
C SER A 402 -1.15 1.19 -0.63
N TYR A 403 -2.20 0.91 0.12
CA TYR A 403 -2.10 0.72 1.56
C TYR A 403 -1.44 -0.61 1.96
N LEU A 404 -1.65 -1.68 1.21
CA LEU A 404 -0.88 -2.92 1.41
C LEU A 404 0.62 -2.69 1.21
N ALA A 405 0.99 -1.84 0.24
CA ALA A 405 2.39 -1.44 0.05
C ALA A 405 2.90 -0.57 1.22
N TYR A 406 2.10 0.40 1.70
CA TYR A 406 2.46 1.22 2.86
C TYR A 406 2.66 0.37 4.12
N LEU A 407 1.76 -0.58 4.38
CA LEU A 407 1.76 -1.45 5.56
C LEU A 407 2.75 -2.62 5.46
N GLY A 408 3.46 -2.75 4.33
CA GLY A 408 4.55 -3.72 4.18
C GLY A 408 4.11 -5.15 3.92
N TYR A 409 3.09 -5.36 3.09
CA TYR A 409 2.70 -6.69 2.63
C TYR A 409 3.93 -7.49 2.13
N PRO A 410 4.14 -8.74 2.60
CA PRO A 410 5.46 -9.39 2.56
C PRO A 410 5.91 -9.88 1.18
N GLN A 411 4.99 -10.05 0.23
CA GLN A 411 5.32 -10.54 -1.11
C GLN A 411 5.88 -9.41 -1.99
N ASP A 412 6.74 -9.77 -2.95
CA ASP A 412 7.27 -8.83 -3.95
C ASP A 412 6.16 -8.18 -4.82
N ASN A 413 4.95 -8.77 -4.84
CA ASN A 413 3.81 -8.25 -5.58
C ASN A 413 2.56 -8.16 -4.68
N THR A 414 2.08 -6.94 -4.43
CA THR A 414 0.89 -6.67 -3.61
C THR A 414 -0.41 -7.18 -4.24
N THR A 415 -0.44 -7.50 -5.54
CA THR A 415 -1.67 -7.98 -6.20
C THR A 415 -2.12 -9.35 -5.71
N THR A 416 -1.24 -10.16 -5.11
CA THR A 416 -1.61 -11.50 -4.59
C THR A 416 -2.55 -11.41 -3.37
N ALA A 417 -2.56 -10.27 -2.68
CA ALA A 417 -3.49 -9.99 -1.60
C ALA A 417 -4.94 -9.83 -2.08
N LEU A 418 -5.16 -9.67 -3.39
CA LEU A 418 -6.46 -9.42 -3.99
C LEU A 418 -6.85 -10.54 -4.96
N LYS A 419 -8.14 -10.83 -5.04
CA LYS A 419 -8.73 -11.74 -6.02
C LYS A 419 -9.79 -11.03 -6.86
N ILE A 420 -9.77 -11.26 -8.16
CA ILE A 420 -10.81 -10.76 -9.08
C ILE A 420 -11.94 -11.79 -9.13
N THR A 421 -13.17 -11.34 -8.90
CA THR A 421 -14.34 -12.22 -8.91
C THR A 421 -14.80 -12.54 -10.32
N ASN A 422 -15.67 -13.55 -10.45
CA ASN A 422 -16.38 -13.80 -11.70
C ASN A 422 -17.24 -12.60 -12.14
N PRO A 423 -17.52 -12.46 -13.44
CA PRO A 423 -18.46 -11.46 -13.94
C PRO A 423 -19.87 -11.62 -13.34
N ARG A 424 -20.45 -10.54 -12.82
CA ARG A 424 -21.77 -10.52 -12.18
C ARG A 424 -22.88 -11.07 -13.09
N LYS A 425 -22.86 -10.76 -14.39
CA LYS A 425 -23.86 -11.27 -15.34
C LYS A 425 -23.78 -12.78 -15.50
N GLN A 426 -22.61 -13.37 -15.37
CA GLN A 426 -22.43 -14.82 -15.42
C GLN A 426 -22.96 -15.47 -14.13
N ASP A 427 -22.61 -14.91 -12.98
CA ASP A 427 -23.08 -15.40 -11.67
C ASP A 427 -24.61 -15.34 -11.57
N ARG A 428 -25.23 -14.22 -11.97
CA ARG A 428 -26.71 -14.07 -12.00
C ARG A 428 -27.39 -15.10 -12.90
N LYS A 429 -26.77 -15.51 -14.02
CA LYS A 429 -27.30 -16.54 -14.92
C LYS A 429 -27.18 -17.95 -14.35
N ARG A 430 -26.10 -18.25 -13.62
CA ARG A 430 -25.84 -19.57 -13.03
C ARG A 430 -26.67 -19.82 -11.76
N GLY A 431 -27.16 -18.76 -11.11
CA GLY A 431 -28.02 -18.83 -9.94
C GLY A 431 -27.26 -18.60 -8.64
N LYS A 432 -26.40 -19.54 -8.22
CA LYS A 432 -25.65 -19.40 -6.97
C LYS A 432 -24.35 -18.60 -7.18
N VAL A 433 -24.25 -17.46 -6.50
CA VAL A 433 -23.07 -16.60 -6.45
C VAL A 433 -22.08 -17.15 -5.41
N GLN A 434 -20.79 -17.21 -5.76
CA GLN A 434 -19.74 -17.74 -4.86
C GLN A 434 -18.95 -16.65 -4.10
N ARG A 435 -19.19 -15.38 -4.44
CA ARG A 435 -18.55 -14.20 -3.83
C ARG A 435 -18.77 -14.11 -2.32
N ASP A 436 -17.87 -13.38 -1.68
CA ASP A 436 -17.89 -13.18 -0.23
C ASP A 436 -18.35 -11.78 0.16
N VAL A 437 -18.24 -10.80 -0.75
CA VAL A 437 -18.58 -9.40 -0.49
C VAL A 437 -19.66 -8.94 -1.47
N PHE A 438 -20.75 -8.39 -0.94
CA PHE A 438 -21.92 -7.96 -1.71
C PHE A 438 -22.25 -6.49 -1.50
N LEU A 439 -22.58 -5.77 -2.59
CA LEU A 439 -23.00 -4.37 -2.57
C LEU A 439 -24.53 -4.25 -2.56
N CYS A 440 -25.08 -3.58 -1.54
CA CYS A 440 -26.51 -3.34 -1.37
C CYS A 440 -26.81 -1.84 -1.39
N TYR A 441 -27.69 -1.39 -2.28
CA TYR A 441 -28.18 0.00 -2.27
C TYR A 441 -29.47 0.12 -1.47
N ILE A 442 -29.47 1.05 -0.51
CA ILE A 442 -30.64 1.37 0.33
C ILE A 442 -31.34 2.58 -0.27
N LEU A 443 -32.54 2.38 -0.82
CA LEU A 443 -33.29 3.40 -1.56
C LEU A 443 -34.65 3.66 -0.91
N GLY A 444 -35.07 4.92 -0.84
CA GLY A 444 -36.31 5.29 -0.15
C GLY A 444 -36.45 6.78 0.10
N ALA A 445 -37.66 7.23 0.42
CA ALA A 445 -37.95 8.64 0.66
C ALA A 445 -37.10 9.24 1.81
N THR A 446 -36.92 10.56 1.82
CA THR A 446 -36.29 11.24 2.96
C THR A 446 -37.06 10.96 4.24
N GLY A 447 -36.38 10.61 5.33
CA GLY A 447 -37.03 10.29 6.61
C GLY A 447 -37.60 8.87 6.70
N SER A 448 -37.44 8.01 5.68
CA SER A 448 -37.94 6.62 5.72
C SER A 448 -37.16 5.66 6.61
N GLY A 449 -36.14 6.12 7.34
CA GLY A 449 -35.36 5.28 8.27
C GLY A 449 -34.17 4.52 7.66
N LYS A 450 -33.72 4.87 6.45
CA LYS A 450 -32.56 4.27 5.76
C LYS A 450 -31.28 4.28 6.62
N THR A 451 -30.89 5.47 7.11
CA THR A 451 -29.69 5.63 7.94
C THR A 451 -29.78 4.83 9.23
N SER A 452 -30.96 4.78 9.89
CA SER A 452 -31.17 3.99 11.11
C SER A 452 -30.98 2.50 10.85
N LEU A 453 -31.46 1.99 9.71
CA LEU A 453 -31.26 0.60 9.30
C LEU A 453 -29.77 0.27 9.09
N MET A 454 -29.02 1.16 8.46
CA MET A 454 -27.58 0.99 8.23
C MET A 454 -26.76 1.07 9.52
N ARG A 455 -27.13 1.97 10.44
CA ARG A 455 -26.54 2.06 11.77
C ARG A 455 -26.76 0.79 12.58
N GLU A 456 -27.98 0.26 12.59
CA GLU A 456 -28.29 -1.03 13.23
C GLU A 456 -27.46 -2.17 12.63
N PHE A 457 -27.27 -2.19 11.31
CA PHE A 457 -26.44 -3.21 10.66
C PHE A 457 -24.99 -3.20 11.16
N SER A 458 -24.46 -2.01 11.50
CA SER A 458 -23.13 -1.83 12.09
C SER A 458 -23.13 -1.94 13.62
N LYS A 459 -24.23 -2.40 14.22
CA LYS A 459 -24.46 -2.53 15.66
C LYS A 459 -24.36 -1.19 16.42
N LYS A 460 -24.70 -0.07 15.77
CA LYS A 460 -24.72 1.26 16.38
C LYS A 460 -26.08 1.57 16.97
N GLU A 461 -26.10 2.32 18.06
CA GLU A 461 -27.34 2.70 18.72
C GLU A 461 -28.25 3.56 17.83
N PHE A 462 -29.56 3.40 18.05
CA PHE A 462 -30.58 4.22 17.45
C PHE A 462 -30.43 5.67 17.90
N ASN A 463 -30.60 6.60 16.97
CA ASN A 463 -30.53 8.03 17.23
C ASN A 463 -31.91 8.66 16.98
N ASP A 464 -32.51 9.23 18.02
CA ASP A 464 -33.80 9.93 17.94
C ASP A 464 -33.71 11.25 17.14
N VAL A 465 -32.52 11.83 16.98
CA VAL A 465 -32.32 13.07 16.24
C VAL A 465 -32.20 12.78 14.74
N TYR A 466 -33.14 13.32 13.97
CA TYR A 466 -33.09 13.21 12.52
C TYR A 466 -32.03 14.13 11.92
N THR A 467 -31.06 13.53 11.24
CA THR A 467 -30.05 14.23 10.44
C THR A 467 -30.23 13.85 8.96
N PRO A 468 -30.55 14.81 8.07
CA PRO A 468 -30.67 14.52 6.64
C PRO A 468 -29.35 14.03 6.03
N THR A 469 -29.42 12.96 5.23
CA THR A 469 -28.28 12.46 4.45
C THR A 469 -27.92 13.46 3.34
N THR A 470 -26.79 14.15 3.48
CA THR A 470 -26.31 15.16 2.51
C THR A 470 -25.29 14.61 1.52
N ARG A 471 -24.56 13.55 1.89
CA ARG A 471 -23.53 12.88 1.10
C ARG A 471 -23.79 11.37 1.05
N GLY A 472 -23.08 10.64 0.20
CA GLY A 472 -23.11 9.18 0.24
C GLY A 472 -22.59 8.68 1.59
N TYR A 473 -23.29 7.73 2.19
CA TYR A 473 -22.91 7.08 3.44
C TYR A 473 -22.86 5.57 3.19
N SER A 474 -21.81 4.91 3.66
CA SER A 474 -21.59 3.48 3.46
C SER A 474 -21.31 2.81 4.79
N VAL A 475 -21.85 1.62 4.99
CA VAL A 475 -21.55 0.79 6.15
C VAL A 475 -21.26 -0.64 5.72
N VAL A 476 -20.54 -1.38 6.55
CA VAL A 476 -20.19 -2.78 6.29
C VAL A 476 -20.20 -3.60 7.56
N ASN A 477 -20.69 -4.84 7.44
CA ASN A 477 -20.62 -5.85 8.48
C ASN A 477 -20.68 -7.25 7.83
N SER A 478 -20.26 -8.29 8.57
CA SER A 478 -20.43 -9.68 8.17
C SER A 478 -21.75 -10.28 8.66
N VAL A 479 -22.26 -11.22 7.89
CA VAL A 479 -23.47 -12.01 8.14
C VAL A 479 -23.11 -13.48 7.92
N GLU A 480 -23.41 -14.32 8.90
CA GLU A 480 -23.14 -15.76 8.80
C GLU A 480 -24.30 -16.47 8.06
N ILE A 481 -23.99 -17.15 6.95
CA ILE A 481 -24.95 -17.97 6.20
C ILE A 481 -24.33 -19.31 5.85
N GLY A 482 -24.95 -20.40 6.32
CA GLY A 482 -24.51 -21.76 5.99
C GLY A 482 -23.11 -22.09 6.53
N GLY A 483 -22.72 -21.49 7.65
CA GLY A 483 -21.40 -21.65 8.28
C GLY A 483 -20.27 -20.88 7.59
N ALA A 484 -20.60 -19.99 6.64
CA ALA A 484 -19.65 -19.09 6.01
C ALA A 484 -20.01 -17.63 6.32
N GLU A 485 -19.01 -16.82 6.63
CA GLU A 485 -19.18 -15.38 6.79
C GLU A 485 -19.22 -14.69 5.42
N LYS A 486 -20.19 -13.79 5.25
CA LYS A 486 -20.36 -12.97 4.05
C LYS A 486 -20.46 -11.51 4.43
N TYR A 487 -19.78 -10.63 3.72
CA TYR A 487 -19.80 -9.20 3.96
C TYR A 487 -20.88 -8.53 3.10
N ILE A 488 -21.68 -7.65 3.71
CA ILE A 488 -22.59 -6.77 2.98
C ILE A 488 -22.09 -5.34 3.15
N VAL A 489 -21.87 -4.66 2.03
CA VAL A 489 -21.63 -3.21 1.99
C VAL A 489 -22.95 -2.54 1.66
N MET A 490 -23.52 -1.81 2.60
CA MET A 490 -24.74 -1.03 2.37
C MET A 490 -24.37 0.40 2.05
N GLN A 491 -24.98 0.97 1.00
CA GLN A 491 -24.82 2.38 0.65
C GLN A 491 -26.16 3.08 0.56
N GLU A 492 -26.27 4.24 1.21
CA GLU A 492 -27.34 5.20 0.97
C GLU A 492 -26.79 6.47 0.33
N PHE A 493 -27.69 7.20 -0.33
CA PHE A 493 -27.33 8.39 -1.09
C PHE A 493 -28.23 9.56 -0.71
N GLY A 494 -27.63 10.75 -0.58
CA GLY A 494 -28.39 11.99 -0.49
C GLY A 494 -29.19 12.24 -1.77
N HIS A 495 -30.27 13.03 -1.67
CA HIS A 495 -31.22 13.27 -2.77
C HIS A 495 -30.55 13.71 -4.09
N ALA A 496 -29.49 14.53 -4.02
CA ALA A 496 -28.75 14.99 -5.20
C ALA A 496 -27.96 13.89 -5.92
N TYR A 497 -27.42 12.92 -5.15
CA TYR A 497 -26.55 11.86 -5.68
C TYR A 497 -27.32 10.59 -6.06
N GLU A 498 -28.48 10.34 -5.45
CA GLU A 498 -29.33 9.16 -5.76
C GLU A 498 -29.68 9.13 -7.25
N ALA A 499 -30.11 10.26 -7.81
CA ALA A 499 -30.44 10.34 -9.23
C ALA A 499 -29.23 10.09 -10.15
N GLU A 500 -28.04 10.58 -9.80
CA GLU A 500 -26.81 10.38 -10.58
C GLU A 500 -26.42 8.90 -10.63
N ILE A 501 -26.50 8.21 -9.49
CA ILE A 501 -26.12 6.81 -9.36
C ILE A 501 -27.10 5.92 -10.12
N LEU A 502 -28.41 6.19 -9.99
CA LEU A 502 -29.46 5.42 -10.68
C LEU A 502 -29.52 5.69 -12.19
N GLN A 503 -28.95 6.80 -12.68
CA GLN A 503 -28.78 7.02 -14.12
C GLN A 503 -27.52 6.34 -14.66
N ASN A 504 -26.51 6.14 -13.81
CA ASN A 504 -25.26 5.53 -14.20
C ASN A 504 -25.37 4.01 -14.24
N LYS A 505 -25.57 3.46 -15.44
CA LYS A 505 -25.66 2.01 -15.66
C LYS A 505 -24.47 1.22 -15.12
N LYS A 506 -23.25 1.78 -15.11
CA LYS A 506 -22.06 1.09 -14.60
C LYS A 506 -22.10 0.96 -13.08
N LYS A 507 -22.56 2.00 -12.37
CA LYS A 507 -22.75 1.96 -10.90
C LYS A 507 -23.90 1.01 -10.53
N LEU A 508 -25.02 1.04 -11.28
CA LEU A 508 -26.13 0.11 -11.09
C LEU A 508 -25.75 -1.35 -11.35
N ASP A 509 -25.03 -1.63 -12.43
CA ASP A 509 -24.61 -3.00 -12.77
C ASP A 509 -23.64 -3.57 -11.71
N ALA A 510 -22.91 -2.72 -10.97
CA ALA A 510 -22.04 -3.10 -9.87
C ALA A 510 -22.79 -3.47 -8.58
N CYS A 511 -24.04 -3.02 -8.43
CA CYS A 511 -24.90 -3.33 -7.29
C CYS A 511 -25.36 -4.80 -7.34
N ASP A 512 -25.32 -5.50 -6.20
CA ASP A 512 -25.72 -6.91 -6.13
C ASP A 512 -27.20 -7.07 -5.79
N LEU A 513 -27.74 -6.19 -4.94
CA LEU A 513 -29.16 -6.15 -4.59
C LEU A 513 -29.63 -4.78 -4.13
N LEU A 514 -30.95 -4.56 -4.18
CA LEU A 514 -31.61 -3.33 -3.74
C LEU A 514 -32.46 -3.59 -2.51
N CYS A 515 -32.34 -2.72 -1.50
CA CYS A 515 -33.24 -2.66 -0.35
C CYS A 515 -34.12 -1.42 -0.49
N LEU A 516 -35.39 -1.63 -0.88
CA LEU A 516 -36.37 -0.56 -1.07
C LEU A 516 -37.11 -0.31 0.25
N VAL A 517 -36.82 0.83 0.88
CA VAL A 517 -37.30 1.18 2.21
C VAL A 517 -38.41 2.23 2.11
N TYR A 518 -39.54 1.95 2.77
CA TYR A 518 -40.61 2.91 2.98
C TYR A 518 -41.06 2.94 4.43
N ASP A 519 -41.60 4.08 4.86
CA ASP A 519 -42.09 4.30 6.21
C ASP A 519 -43.56 3.87 6.30
N SER A 520 -43.85 2.87 7.12
CA SER A 520 -45.22 2.35 7.29
C SER A 520 -46.19 3.37 7.88
N GLY A 521 -45.69 4.39 8.58
CA GLY A 521 -46.47 5.51 9.12
C GLY A 521 -46.63 6.71 8.16
N ASP A 522 -45.87 6.78 7.06
CA ASP A 522 -46.02 7.83 6.04
C ASP A 522 -46.75 7.31 4.80
N SER A 523 -47.95 7.85 4.58
CA SER A 523 -48.81 7.53 3.43
C SER A 523 -48.19 7.76 2.04
N ASN A 524 -47.15 8.58 1.91
CA ASN A 524 -46.53 8.88 0.61
C ASN A 524 -45.23 8.11 0.36
N SER A 525 -44.63 7.53 1.40
CA SER A 525 -43.27 6.98 1.33
C SER A 525 -43.14 5.83 0.33
N PHE A 526 -44.15 4.96 0.22
CA PHE A 526 -44.13 3.86 -0.74
C PHE A 526 -44.25 4.33 -2.20
N SER A 527 -44.99 5.41 -2.45
CA SER A 527 -45.13 5.96 -3.80
C SER A 527 -43.79 6.41 -4.38
N TYR A 528 -42.87 6.86 -3.51
CA TYR A 528 -41.51 7.24 -3.89
C TYR A 528 -40.74 6.08 -4.51
N ILE A 529 -40.68 4.93 -3.83
CA ILE A 529 -39.94 3.76 -4.32
C ILE A 529 -40.57 3.18 -5.59
N ALA A 530 -41.90 3.19 -5.70
CA ALA A 530 -42.60 2.74 -6.90
C ALA A 530 -42.28 3.63 -8.13
N ASN A 531 -42.23 4.95 -7.92
CA ASN A 531 -41.87 5.91 -8.96
C ASN A 531 -40.39 5.81 -9.36
N LEU A 532 -39.49 5.67 -8.38
CA LEU A 532 -38.06 5.50 -8.61
C LEU A 532 -37.78 4.27 -9.47
N ARG A 533 -38.41 3.14 -9.13
CA ARG A 533 -38.29 1.88 -9.89
C ARG A 533 -38.69 2.02 -11.35
N LYS A 534 -39.86 2.63 -11.60
CA LYS A 534 -40.37 2.87 -12.96
C LYS A 534 -39.47 3.84 -13.74
N LYS A 535 -39.01 4.91 -13.08
CA LYS A 535 -38.20 5.96 -13.71
C LYS A 535 -36.85 5.46 -14.20
N TYR A 536 -36.17 4.61 -13.43
CA TYR A 536 -34.80 4.18 -13.71
C TYR A 536 -34.69 2.75 -14.25
N SER A 537 -35.81 2.03 -14.43
CA SER A 537 -35.83 0.66 -15.02
C SER A 537 -34.89 -0.33 -14.30
N ILE A 538 -34.93 -0.32 -12.97
CA ILE A 538 -34.06 -1.12 -12.08
C ILE A 538 -34.61 -2.54 -11.81
N ASP A 539 -35.61 -3.00 -12.56
CA ASP A 539 -36.24 -4.33 -12.40
C ASP A 539 -35.32 -5.52 -12.77
N HIS A 540 -34.14 -5.25 -13.34
CA HIS A 540 -33.15 -6.28 -13.64
C HIS A 540 -32.27 -6.65 -12.42
N LEU A 541 -32.43 -5.95 -11.30
CA LEU A 541 -31.71 -6.19 -10.05
C LEU A 541 -32.59 -6.92 -9.03
N PRO A 542 -32.02 -7.80 -8.19
CA PRO A 542 -32.72 -8.38 -7.05
C PRO A 542 -33.16 -7.30 -6.08
N MET A 543 -34.38 -7.39 -5.54
CA MET A 543 -34.89 -6.40 -4.61
C MET A 543 -35.69 -6.98 -3.44
N ILE A 544 -35.47 -6.40 -2.26
CA ILE A 544 -36.26 -6.64 -1.05
C ILE A 544 -36.97 -5.34 -0.70
N VAL A 545 -38.26 -5.42 -0.37
CA VAL A 545 -39.06 -4.28 0.09
C VAL A 545 -39.18 -4.34 1.61
N VAL A 546 -38.90 -3.23 2.28
CA VAL A 546 -38.85 -3.12 3.74
C VAL A 546 -39.76 -1.99 4.20
N ALA A 547 -40.67 -2.32 5.13
CA ALA A 547 -41.55 -1.39 5.81
C ALA A 547 -40.95 -1.03 7.18
N THR A 548 -40.39 0.17 7.30
CA THR A 548 -39.78 0.64 8.55
C THR A 548 -40.82 1.25 9.49
N LYS A 549 -40.38 1.48 10.74
CA LYS A 549 -41.14 2.12 11.81
C LYS A 549 -42.43 1.39 12.14
N SER A 550 -42.37 0.06 12.16
CA SER A 550 -43.53 -0.78 12.52
C SER A 550 -43.98 -0.61 13.98
N ASP A 551 -43.24 0.14 14.79
CA ASP A 551 -43.62 0.64 16.11
C ASP A 551 -44.66 1.77 16.06
N LEU A 552 -44.86 2.39 14.89
CA LEU A 552 -45.88 3.41 14.65
C LEU A 552 -47.15 2.79 14.04
N ASP A 553 -48.26 3.54 14.11
CA ASP A 553 -49.51 3.14 13.49
C ASP A 553 -49.37 2.96 11.97
N LEU A 554 -49.80 1.80 11.47
CA LEU A 554 -49.79 1.51 10.05
C LEU A 554 -50.75 2.42 9.29
N VAL A 555 -50.23 3.18 8.32
CA VAL A 555 -51.01 4.08 7.48
C VAL A 555 -51.18 3.51 6.06
N PRO A 556 -52.41 3.50 5.50
CA PRO A 556 -52.64 3.14 4.11
C PRO A 556 -51.83 4.01 3.15
N GLN A 557 -51.14 3.37 2.21
CA GLN A 557 -50.26 4.06 1.27
C GLN A 557 -51.08 4.66 0.12
N ARG A 558 -50.73 5.87 -0.32
CA ARG A 558 -51.36 6.60 -1.43
C ARG A 558 -50.93 6.08 -2.80
N ILE A 559 -51.06 4.77 -2.99
CA ILE A 559 -50.82 4.07 -4.24
C ILE A 559 -51.86 2.95 -4.40
N THR A 560 -52.11 2.53 -5.64
CA THR A 560 -52.91 1.35 -5.93
C THR A 560 -52.16 0.50 -6.97
N PRO A 561 -51.93 -0.80 -6.72
CA PRO A 561 -52.29 -1.58 -5.52
C PRO A 561 -51.49 -1.21 -4.25
N GLN A 562 -51.95 -1.67 -3.07
CA GLN A 562 -51.24 -1.51 -1.78
C GLN A 562 -49.91 -2.30 -1.75
N PRO A 563 -48.95 -1.99 -0.86
CA PRO A 563 -47.59 -2.54 -0.88
C PRO A 563 -47.48 -4.07 -1.06
N ASP A 564 -48.27 -4.84 -0.30
CA ASP A 564 -48.28 -6.31 -0.38
C ASP A 564 -48.70 -6.81 -1.76
N GLU A 565 -49.79 -6.28 -2.28
CA GLU A 565 -50.32 -6.65 -3.58
C GLU A 565 -49.41 -6.15 -4.71
N TYR A 566 -48.85 -4.95 -4.56
CA TYR A 566 -47.83 -4.42 -5.46
C TYR A 566 -46.64 -5.38 -5.57
N CYS A 567 -46.09 -5.87 -4.46
CA CYS A 567 -44.99 -6.84 -4.50
C CYS A 567 -45.40 -8.16 -5.16
N ARG A 568 -46.60 -8.68 -4.86
CA ARG A 568 -47.13 -9.91 -5.48
C ARG A 568 -47.31 -9.79 -6.99
N THR A 569 -47.76 -8.63 -7.50
CA THR A 569 -47.88 -8.39 -8.95
C THR A 569 -46.54 -8.45 -9.69
N LEU A 570 -45.44 -8.28 -8.96
CA LEU A 570 -44.08 -8.33 -9.47
C LEU A 570 -43.39 -9.67 -9.20
N HIS A 571 -44.11 -10.63 -8.60
CA HIS A 571 -43.58 -11.90 -8.11
C HIS A 571 -42.47 -11.76 -7.06
N LEU A 572 -42.50 -10.67 -6.27
CA LEU A 572 -41.60 -10.44 -5.15
C LEU A 572 -42.22 -10.93 -3.83
N ALA A 573 -41.37 -11.14 -2.83
CA ALA A 573 -41.81 -11.31 -1.45
C ALA A 573 -42.59 -10.07 -0.96
N VAL A 574 -43.55 -10.28 -0.06
CA VAL A 574 -44.26 -9.17 0.61
C VAL A 574 -43.28 -8.34 1.46
N PRO A 575 -43.58 -7.06 1.73
CA PRO A 575 -42.71 -6.21 2.52
C PRO A 575 -42.34 -6.79 3.89
N VAL A 576 -41.07 -6.68 4.25
CA VAL A 576 -40.57 -7.06 5.58
C VAL A 576 -40.78 -5.89 6.53
N SER A 577 -41.65 -6.07 7.52
CA SER A 577 -41.90 -5.05 8.54
C SER A 577 -40.85 -5.09 9.64
N ILE A 578 -40.23 -3.93 9.91
CA ILE A 578 -39.17 -3.78 10.92
C ILE A 578 -39.37 -2.52 11.76
N SER A 579 -38.83 -2.56 12.98
CA SER A 579 -38.62 -1.37 13.82
C SER A 579 -37.20 -1.40 14.37
N ILE A 580 -36.38 -0.45 13.94
CA ILE A 580 -35.03 -0.31 14.48
C ILE A 580 -35.07 0.18 15.93
N LYS A 581 -36.02 1.07 16.25
CA LYS A 581 -36.18 1.60 17.60
C LYS A 581 -36.44 0.49 18.63
N GLU A 582 -37.29 -0.47 18.27
CA GLU A 582 -37.63 -1.63 19.11
C GLU A 582 -36.71 -2.84 18.86
N LYS A 583 -35.60 -2.68 18.10
CA LYS A 583 -34.67 -3.75 17.71
C LYS A 583 -35.32 -4.96 17.04
N MET A 584 -36.44 -4.75 16.33
CA MET A 584 -37.16 -5.77 15.58
C MET A 584 -36.71 -5.74 14.11
N THR A 585 -35.70 -6.55 13.76
CA THR A 585 -35.10 -6.58 12.41
C THR A 585 -35.60 -7.72 11.52
N ALA A 586 -36.37 -8.68 12.05
CA ALA A 586 -36.98 -9.79 11.32
C ALA A 586 -35.99 -10.59 10.42
N ASP A 587 -34.76 -10.79 10.90
CA ASP A 587 -33.65 -11.46 10.17
C ASP A 587 -33.34 -10.84 8.80
N LEU A 588 -33.65 -9.54 8.62
CA LEU A 588 -33.49 -8.83 7.34
C LEU A 588 -32.07 -8.94 6.78
N PHE A 589 -31.04 -8.84 7.61
CA PHE A 589 -29.65 -8.90 7.17
C PHE A 589 -29.26 -10.28 6.61
N THR A 590 -29.72 -11.35 7.26
CA THR A 590 -29.61 -12.73 6.77
C THR A 590 -30.38 -12.91 5.46
N MET A 591 -31.56 -12.29 5.34
CA MET A 591 -32.34 -12.31 4.11
C MET A 591 -31.63 -11.60 2.95
N LEU A 592 -31.01 -10.44 3.22
CA LEU A 592 -30.24 -9.68 2.23
C LEU A 592 -29.07 -10.51 1.70
N ALA A 593 -28.27 -11.12 2.58
CA ALA A 593 -27.17 -11.99 2.13
C ALA A 593 -27.67 -13.25 1.40
N ALA A 594 -28.78 -13.85 1.83
CA ALA A 594 -29.37 -14.99 1.13
C ALA A 594 -29.81 -14.63 -0.30
N VAL A 595 -30.45 -13.46 -0.49
CA VAL A 595 -30.83 -12.95 -1.81
C VAL A 595 -29.60 -12.58 -2.65
N ALA A 596 -28.54 -12.05 -2.04
CA ALA A 596 -27.30 -11.75 -2.75
C ALA A 596 -26.61 -13.03 -3.27
N ILE A 597 -26.71 -14.14 -2.53
CA ILE A 597 -26.19 -15.46 -2.91
C ILE A 597 -27.06 -16.13 -3.99
N ASP A 598 -28.40 -15.99 -3.93
CA ASP A 598 -29.34 -16.50 -4.95
C ASP A 598 -30.24 -15.38 -5.50
N PRO A 599 -29.71 -14.49 -6.36
CA PRO A 599 -30.41 -13.30 -6.84
C PRO A 599 -31.71 -13.60 -7.58
N ILE A 600 -31.84 -14.78 -8.20
CA ILE A 600 -32.98 -15.13 -9.06
C ILE A 600 -34.31 -15.14 -8.27
N VAL A 601 -34.27 -15.39 -6.96
CA VAL A 601 -35.47 -15.49 -6.11
C VAL A 601 -36.14 -14.14 -5.83
N ALA A 602 -35.43 -13.02 -6.07
CA ALA A 602 -35.90 -11.67 -5.73
C ALA A 602 -35.83 -10.69 -6.91
N ILE A 603 -35.64 -11.18 -8.15
CA ILE A 603 -35.73 -10.35 -9.36
C ILE A 603 -37.20 -10.23 -9.78
N PRO A 604 -37.73 -9.01 -9.98
CA PRO A 604 -39.08 -8.79 -10.50
C PRO A 604 -39.38 -9.61 -11.77
N GLY A 605 -40.50 -10.32 -11.79
CA GLY A 605 -40.89 -11.16 -12.93
C GLY A 605 -40.28 -12.57 -12.96
N SER A 606 -39.42 -12.93 -12.01
CA SER A 606 -38.88 -14.29 -11.89
C SER A 606 -39.96 -15.29 -11.45
N HIS A 607 -40.08 -16.42 -12.16
CA HIS A 607 -41.06 -17.47 -11.86
C HIS A 607 -40.58 -18.51 -10.84
N LYS A 608 -39.34 -18.43 -10.34
CA LYS A 608 -38.90 -19.24 -9.20
C LYS A 608 -39.58 -18.68 -7.93
N ARG A 609 -40.57 -19.42 -7.41
CA ARG A 609 -41.37 -18.99 -6.26
C ARG A 609 -40.51 -18.61 -5.05
N SER A 610 -40.73 -17.40 -4.54
CA SER A 610 -40.24 -16.87 -3.26
C SER A 610 -40.86 -17.55 -2.01
N GLU A 611 -41.63 -18.64 -2.15
CA GLU A 611 -42.27 -19.35 -1.03
C GLU A 611 -41.26 -19.99 -0.04
N GLY A 612 -39.97 -19.95 -0.36
CA GLY A 612 -38.87 -20.60 0.38
C GLY A 612 -38.08 -19.73 1.37
N ILE A 613 -38.11 -18.38 1.27
CA ILE A 613 -37.18 -17.52 2.04
C ILE A 613 -37.47 -17.57 3.55
N ARG A 614 -38.73 -17.80 3.95
CA ARG A 614 -39.12 -18.00 5.35
C ARG A 614 -38.99 -19.45 5.84
N THR A 615 -38.97 -20.44 4.94
CA THR A 615 -39.09 -21.87 5.31
C THR A 615 -37.76 -22.63 5.35
N SER A 616 -36.73 -22.21 4.59
CA SER A 616 -35.42 -22.88 4.65
C SER A 616 -34.67 -22.62 5.96
N THR A 617 -34.83 -21.45 6.57
CA THR A 617 -34.16 -21.06 7.83
C THR A 617 -34.81 -21.73 9.05
N ILE A 618 -36.12 -21.97 8.99
CA ILE A 618 -36.88 -22.66 10.04
C ILE A 618 -36.61 -24.17 10.02
N LEU A 619 -36.42 -24.79 8.85
CA LEU A 619 -36.14 -26.23 8.76
C LEU A 619 -34.76 -26.61 9.32
N ALA A 620 -33.74 -25.75 9.20
CA ALA A 620 -32.42 -26.02 9.75
C ALA A 620 -32.37 -25.93 11.29
N THR A 621 -33.12 -24.99 11.88
CA THR A 621 -33.14 -24.74 13.34
C THR A 621 -34.14 -25.65 14.09
N THR A 622 -35.27 -25.98 13.45
CA THR A 622 -36.25 -26.92 14.03
C THR A 622 -35.79 -28.38 13.97
N ALA A 623 -35.02 -28.79 12.95
CA ALA A 623 -34.46 -30.14 12.89
C ALA A 623 -33.47 -30.42 14.04
N ILE A 624 -32.69 -29.42 14.47
CA ILE A 624 -31.73 -29.56 15.57
C ILE A 624 -32.43 -29.53 16.93
N THR A 625 -33.43 -28.67 17.11
CA THR A 625 -34.19 -28.60 18.39
C THR A 625 -35.10 -29.81 18.60
N VAL A 626 -35.74 -30.34 17.56
CA VAL A 626 -36.53 -31.59 17.66
C VAL A 626 -35.62 -32.80 17.88
N ALA A 627 -34.41 -32.85 17.32
CA ALA A 627 -33.45 -33.91 17.58
C ALA A 627 -32.92 -33.88 19.03
N VAL A 628 -32.63 -32.70 19.59
CA VAL A 628 -32.15 -32.57 20.98
C VAL A 628 -33.27 -32.88 21.98
N VAL A 629 -34.52 -32.47 21.71
CA VAL A 629 -35.67 -32.82 22.56
C VAL A 629 -36.00 -34.32 22.45
N ALA A 630 -35.92 -34.94 21.27
CA ALA A 630 -36.17 -36.37 21.11
C ALA A 630 -35.09 -37.25 21.75
N ILE A 631 -33.81 -36.83 21.68
CA ILE A 631 -32.71 -37.53 22.37
C ILE A 631 -32.82 -37.33 23.89
N GLY A 632 -33.16 -36.12 24.36
CA GLY A 632 -33.40 -35.83 25.77
C GLY A 632 -34.58 -36.63 26.36
N PHE A 633 -35.70 -36.74 25.62
CA PHE A 633 -36.85 -37.55 26.04
C PHE A 633 -36.55 -39.05 26.00
N GLY A 634 -35.77 -39.52 25.01
CA GLY A 634 -35.33 -40.91 24.93
C GLY A 634 -34.38 -41.33 26.06
N ILE A 635 -33.50 -40.41 26.50
CA ILE A 635 -32.61 -40.63 27.65
C ILE A 635 -33.40 -40.59 28.96
N TRP A 636 -34.33 -39.63 29.13
CA TRP A 636 -35.19 -39.54 30.30
C TRP A 636 -36.11 -40.77 30.45
N TYR A 637 -36.70 -41.24 29.35
CA TYR A 637 -37.54 -42.45 29.36
C TYR A 637 -36.73 -43.73 29.67
N ARG A 638 -35.47 -43.80 29.21
CA ARG A 638 -34.55 -44.91 29.57
C ARG A 638 -34.08 -44.86 31.03
N MET A 639 -34.01 -43.69 31.65
CA MET A 639 -33.65 -43.55 33.07
C MET A 639 -34.85 -43.73 34.01
N ALA A 640 -36.06 -43.34 33.60
CA ALA A 640 -37.28 -43.47 34.40
C ALA A 640 -37.89 -44.89 34.40
N GLY A 641 -37.45 -45.77 33.49
CA GLY A 641 -38.05 -47.10 33.26
C GLY A 641 -37.42 -48.29 34.01
N ARG A 642 -36.52 -48.10 34.98
CA ARG A 642 -35.97 -49.23 35.77
C ARG A 642 -36.68 -49.35 37.12
N PRO A 643 -37.54 -50.36 37.35
CA PRO A 643 -38.05 -50.65 38.68
C PRO A 643 -36.92 -51.21 39.56
N ALA A 644 -36.78 -50.64 40.75
CA ALA A 644 -35.86 -51.11 41.78
C ALA A 644 -36.27 -52.51 42.26
N ILE A 645 -35.40 -53.50 42.09
CA ILE A 645 -35.54 -54.84 42.66
C ILE A 645 -35.01 -54.78 44.09
N LEU A 646 -35.91 -54.87 45.06
CA LEU A 646 -35.63 -55.08 46.49
C LEU A 646 -35.10 -56.51 46.71
N LEU A 647 -33.92 -56.66 47.30
CA LEU A 647 -33.40 -57.91 47.86
C LEU A 647 -33.64 -57.93 49.39
N PRO A 648 -34.01 -59.08 50.00
CA PRO A 648 -34.37 -59.16 51.41
C PRO A 648 -33.13 -59.31 52.34
N PRO A 649 -33.28 -59.11 53.66
CA PRO A 649 -32.14 -58.97 54.58
C PRO A 649 -31.61 -60.34 55.04
N HIS A 650 -30.29 -60.48 55.06
CA HIS A 650 -29.62 -61.58 55.76
C HIS A 650 -29.33 -61.19 57.22
N THR A 651 -29.92 -61.94 58.14
CA THR A 651 -29.55 -61.98 59.57
C THR A 651 -28.43 -63.00 59.80
N ASN A 652 -27.48 -62.64 60.66
CA ASN A 652 -26.34 -63.44 61.13
C ASN A 652 -26.75 -64.77 61.78
N ALA A 653 -26.13 -65.87 61.35
CA ALA A 653 -25.61 -66.97 62.17
C ALA A 653 -24.65 -67.81 61.32
#